data_AF-A0AAF6B5X2-F1
#
_entry.id   AF-A0AAF6B5X2-F1
#
_cell.length_a   1.000
_cell.length_b   1.000
_cell.length_c   1.000
_cell.angle_alpha   90.00
_cell.angle_beta   90.00
_cell.angle_gamma   90.00
#
_symmetry.space_group_name_H-M   'P 1'
#
loop_
_entity.id
_entity.type
_entity.pdbx_description
1 polymer ?
#
loop_
_entity_poly.entity_id
_entity_poly.type
_entity_poly.pdbx_seq_one_letter_code
_entity_poly.pdbx_strand_id
1 'polypeptide(L)'
;MTGISTPRIFHHHRRPSWPLNDFVHKPTLAMLESDPGAPPKKAWRRKLNCTAGFLKEFSVTFMEAIKMIGLGLRLLAYVRSERAQGRVPPIDPYNKGSTRPSACHGVPMGGMGGGSIGRGFRGEFRRWQIIPGLCEEAPQLANQFSVFINREKDNGVKKQISSVLTPGRPAEIVNKEDDVGISNWDWNLDGQHSTYHALFPRAWTIYDGEPDPDLRISCRQISPFIPHNYQESSYPTCVFAYTLVNAGKETANVDLMFTWANSIGGTSGLTGGHFNEAFEEEDGVSGVRLHHKTKGNPSVTYAIAARQVPGVTVSVCPNFSLTDKGGDYTAKDMWMEMKRNGNFSQSNLARPLVTSLKGEEIGAAVAAHVVIPPGEKRNVVFSLAWDAPVVKFMKGRSYHRRYTQFYGTSGNAASKIAHDALLGYRKWEMDIDGWQRPILRDEKLPEWYRITLFNELYYLVAGGTIWTDGNPSLQGRGNLSAPGSPESLLSTGGASETNSDDESVYGMARGPSDLRSQSFGREQPVGRNDAVGEKSFRYVGVSEYGDGLDFSPERSNNNTRPDDEGTEMAVKTDDTSRALFEAMKPRLPTDPSGNINYPTSGISLLQEGEENYGQFLYLEGVEYVMWNTYDVHFYASFALLSLFPKLELAIQRDFAAACLSHSEEKVKFLAEGKSGIKKVFGSVPHDLGTHDPWVEVNAYNIHDTSKWKDLNTKFVLQVYRDVVATGDKNFARACWPAVFAAMAYMDQFDRDKDGLIENDGFPDQTYDTWSVHGVSAYCGGLWVAALQAAASMAEICDDPKTAEYFRTKFVQARDMYEKKLWNGSYFNYDSGNSSNSNSIQADQLAGQWYAWASGLPPLFDDFKARSALKKVYDFNVMKVKGGRMGAVNGMHPDGRVDETCMQSREIWTGVTYAAAAAMIHEGMVDQAFTTAEGVFIGGWSDYGYWFQTPEAWSMTGAYRSLTYMRPLSIWAMQWALYPPKLSLRSAKSDVAEQSGSSNTPPSHPRDLVWKSEVHMRDVYPV
;
A
#
# COMPACT_ATOMS: atom_id res chain seq x y z
N MET A 1 55.42 19.93 5.76
CA MET A 1 54.84 19.90 4.41
C MET A 1 54.95 18.48 3.88
N THR A 2 53.84 17.75 3.80
CA THR A 2 53.70 16.46 3.09
C THR A 2 52.20 16.21 2.98
N GLY A 3 51.64 16.31 1.78
CA GLY A 3 50.18 16.26 1.60
C GLY A 3 49.65 14.83 1.57
N ILE A 4 48.99 14.39 2.63
CA ILE A 4 48.11 13.22 2.58
C ILE A 4 46.76 13.69 2.04
N SER A 5 46.44 13.31 0.80
CA SER A 5 45.15 13.64 0.19
C SER A 5 44.03 12.84 0.83
N THR A 6 43.07 13.51 1.46
CA THR A 6 41.77 12.91 1.79
C THR A 6 41.12 12.35 0.51
N PRO A 7 40.56 11.13 0.54
CA PRO A 7 39.82 10.58 -0.60
C PRO A 7 38.68 11.54 -0.99
N ARG A 8 38.63 11.93 -2.27
CA ARG A 8 37.53 12.72 -2.83
C ARG A 8 36.32 11.83 -3.07
N ILE A 9 35.58 11.57 -2.00
CA ILE A 9 34.15 11.23 -2.10
C ILE A 9 33.46 12.41 -2.82
N PHE A 10 32.33 12.15 -3.50
CA PHE A 10 31.53 13.12 -4.28
C PHE A 10 32.08 13.49 -5.67
N HIS A 11 32.14 12.52 -6.58
CA HIS A 11 32.04 12.82 -8.03
C HIS A 11 30.59 13.04 -8.51
N HIS A 12 29.58 12.77 -7.67
CA HIS A 12 28.16 12.99 -7.97
C HIS A 12 27.68 14.46 -7.84
N HIS A 13 28.58 15.45 -7.94
CA HIS A 13 28.21 16.84 -8.30
C HIS A 13 27.81 16.95 -9.79
N ARG A 14 26.81 16.16 -10.20
CA ARG A 14 26.07 16.41 -11.44
C ARG A 14 25.29 17.72 -11.28
N ARG A 15 24.90 18.34 -12.40
CA ARG A 15 24.05 19.55 -12.39
C ARG A 15 22.80 19.32 -11.52
N PRO A 16 22.26 20.37 -10.86
CA PRO A 16 20.97 20.27 -10.18
C PRO A 16 19.94 19.71 -11.16
N SER A 17 19.18 18.72 -10.72
CA SER A 17 18.32 17.92 -11.59
C SER A 17 17.27 18.81 -12.26
N TRP A 18 16.73 19.78 -11.52
CA TRP A 18 15.81 20.79 -12.04
C TRP A 18 16.04 22.14 -11.32
N PRO A 19 16.69 23.15 -11.93
CA PRO A 19 16.71 24.49 -11.37
C PRO A 19 15.29 25.08 -11.29
N LEU A 20 14.94 25.74 -10.17
CA LEU A 20 13.57 26.25 -9.97
C LEU A 20 13.20 27.39 -10.94
N ASN A 21 14.20 28.18 -11.35
CA ASN A 21 14.07 29.31 -12.27
C ASN A 21 13.75 28.90 -13.72
N ASP A 22 13.95 27.62 -14.06
CA ASP A 22 13.68 27.08 -15.40
C ASP A 22 12.17 26.77 -15.58
N PHE A 23 11.41 26.81 -14.48
CA PHE A 23 9.99 26.47 -14.40
C PHE A 23 9.11 27.62 -13.90
N VAL A 24 9.57 28.38 -12.89
CA VAL A 24 8.84 29.54 -12.32
C VAL A 24 9.71 30.79 -12.43
N HIS A 25 9.14 31.95 -12.75
CA HIS A 25 9.90 33.18 -12.91
C HIS A 25 10.42 33.71 -11.56
N LYS A 26 11.66 34.20 -11.54
CA LYS A 26 12.31 34.74 -10.32
C LYS A 26 11.49 35.79 -9.55
N PRO A 27 10.82 36.78 -10.20
CA PRO A 27 9.98 37.75 -9.49
C PRO A 27 8.80 37.07 -8.78
N THR A 28 8.15 36.10 -9.44
CA THR A 28 7.04 35.31 -8.91
C THR A 28 7.46 34.48 -7.70
N LEU A 29 8.66 33.88 -7.75
CA LEU A 29 9.24 33.21 -6.58
C LEU A 29 9.47 34.18 -5.43
N ALA A 30 10.09 35.34 -5.67
CA ALA A 30 10.35 36.34 -4.62
C ALA A 30 9.08 36.93 -4.00
N MET A 31 8.00 37.08 -4.79
CA MET A 31 6.67 37.48 -4.29
C MET A 31 6.09 36.40 -3.35
N LEU A 32 6.25 35.12 -3.71
CA LEU A 32 5.74 33.98 -2.94
C LEU A 32 6.63 33.60 -1.74
N GLU A 33 7.94 33.88 -1.73
CA GLU A 33 8.90 33.53 -0.66
C GLU A 33 8.53 34.13 0.72
N SER A 34 7.66 35.14 0.77
CA SER A 34 7.10 35.74 1.99
C SER A 34 5.98 34.92 2.66
N ASP A 35 5.64 33.75 2.11
CA ASP A 35 4.63 32.80 2.57
C ASP A 35 5.17 31.38 2.29
N PRO A 36 4.75 30.33 3.01
CA PRO A 36 4.99 28.94 2.57
C PRO A 36 4.43 28.59 1.18
N GLY A 37 3.70 29.51 0.53
CA GLY A 37 3.22 29.42 -0.86
C GLY A 37 4.31 29.30 -1.94
N ALA A 38 5.59 29.58 -1.65
CA ALA A 38 6.69 29.24 -2.56
C ALA A 38 6.96 27.71 -2.55
N PRO A 39 7.12 27.05 -3.71
CA PRO A 39 7.39 25.62 -3.76
C PRO A 39 8.82 25.31 -3.26
N PRO A 40 9.05 24.17 -2.57
CA PRO A 40 10.36 23.83 -2.05
C PRO A 40 11.38 23.62 -3.17
N LYS A 41 12.60 24.11 -2.96
CA LYS A 41 13.69 24.09 -3.95
C LYS A 41 14.01 22.67 -4.45
N LYS A 42 13.78 21.64 -3.63
CA LYS A 42 13.89 20.22 -3.97
C LYS A 42 12.48 19.61 -4.02
N ALA A 43 11.96 19.45 -5.23
CA ALA A 43 10.63 18.88 -5.53
C ALA A 43 10.64 18.29 -6.94
N TRP A 44 9.82 17.28 -7.21
CA TRP A 44 9.53 16.82 -8.58
C TRP A 44 8.64 17.85 -9.26
N ARG A 45 8.77 18.08 -10.59
CA ARG A 45 8.03 19.16 -11.27
C ARG A 45 7.61 18.83 -12.70
N ARG A 46 6.49 19.39 -13.16
CA ARG A 46 6.05 19.44 -14.57
C ARG A 46 5.36 20.77 -14.89
N LYS A 47 5.33 21.15 -16.17
CA LYS A 47 4.42 22.22 -16.64
C LYS A 47 3.00 21.67 -16.75
N LEU A 48 2.00 22.51 -16.50
CA LEU A 48 0.60 22.10 -16.56
C LEU A 48 0.19 21.69 -17.98
N ASN A 49 0.71 22.35 -19.02
CA ASN A 49 0.40 21.99 -20.40
C ASN A 49 1.02 20.66 -20.88
N CYS A 50 1.97 20.04 -20.15
CA CYS A 50 2.63 18.80 -20.56
C CYS A 50 1.64 17.68 -20.93
N THR A 51 1.86 17.01 -22.06
CA THR A 51 0.98 15.95 -22.56
C THR A 51 1.05 14.71 -21.67
N ALA A 52 -0.07 14.37 -21.01
CA ALA A 52 -0.23 13.11 -20.29
C ALA A 52 -0.48 11.96 -21.28
N GLY A 53 0.58 11.47 -21.93
CA GLY A 53 0.49 10.36 -22.88
C GLY A 53 0.00 9.06 -22.23
N PHE A 54 -0.64 8.19 -23.02
CA PHE A 54 -0.99 6.83 -22.58
C PHE A 54 0.27 6.00 -22.31
N LEU A 55 0.24 5.22 -21.23
CA LEU A 55 1.35 4.35 -20.88
C LEU A 55 1.35 3.08 -21.75
N LYS A 56 2.53 2.60 -22.12
CA LYS A 56 2.71 1.35 -22.86
C LYS A 56 2.81 0.18 -21.90
N GLU A 57 1.86 -0.74 -21.96
CA GLU A 57 1.87 -2.00 -21.22
C GLU A 57 2.86 -3.01 -21.83
N PHE A 58 3.36 -3.94 -21.02
CA PHE A 58 4.21 -5.05 -21.41
C PHE A 58 3.51 -5.99 -22.40
N SER A 59 4.27 -6.58 -23.32
CA SER A 59 3.77 -7.52 -24.32
C SER A 59 4.42 -8.89 -24.20
N VAL A 60 3.63 -9.89 -23.83
CA VAL A 60 3.97 -11.32 -23.91
C VAL A 60 4.33 -11.69 -25.36
N THR A 61 5.43 -12.41 -25.56
CA THR A 61 5.85 -12.92 -26.88
C THR A 61 5.00 -14.11 -27.32
N PHE A 62 5.03 -14.44 -28.61
CA PHE A 62 4.32 -15.60 -29.15
C PHE A 62 4.69 -16.94 -28.46
N MET A 63 5.96 -17.13 -28.11
CA MET A 63 6.42 -18.36 -27.43
C MET A 63 6.00 -18.41 -25.95
N GLU A 64 6.10 -17.30 -25.22
CA GLU A 64 5.56 -17.23 -23.84
C GLU A 64 4.04 -17.41 -23.84
N ALA A 65 3.33 -16.83 -24.82
CA ALA A 65 1.88 -16.99 -24.97
C ALA A 65 1.51 -18.46 -25.17
N ILE A 66 2.21 -19.19 -26.05
CA ILE A 66 2.04 -20.65 -26.24
C ILE A 66 2.25 -21.41 -24.93
N LYS A 67 3.36 -21.16 -24.21
CA LYS A 67 3.64 -21.78 -22.90
C LYS A 67 2.48 -21.53 -21.90
N MET A 68 1.88 -20.34 -21.94
CA MET A 68 0.83 -19.93 -21.00
C MET A 68 -0.61 -20.30 -21.42
N ILE A 69 -0.87 -20.91 -22.58
CA ILE A 69 -2.25 -21.27 -23.00
C ILE A 69 -2.99 -22.10 -21.93
N GLY A 70 -2.32 -23.09 -21.33
CA GLY A 70 -2.91 -23.95 -20.31
C GLY A 70 -3.30 -23.21 -19.02
N LEU A 71 -2.44 -22.30 -18.55
CA LEU A 71 -2.72 -21.40 -17.43
C LEU A 71 -3.86 -20.45 -17.78
N GLY A 72 -3.79 -19.79 -18.95
CA GLY A 72 -4.78 -18.81 -19.38
C GLY A 72 -6.19 -19.37 -19.52
N LEU A 73 -6.35 -20.60 -20.07
CA LEU A 73 -7.67 -21.24 -20.14
C LEU A 73 -8.25 -21.54 -18.75
N ARG A 74 -7.42 -21.91 -17.77
CA ARG A 74 -7.84 -22.16 -16.39
C ARG A 74 -8.11 -20.86 -15.63
N LEU A 75 -7.31 -19.83 -15.83
CA LEU A 75 -7.49 -18.49 -15.27
C LEU A 75 -8.77 -17.82 -15.82
N LEU A 76 -9.06 -17.94 -17.11
CA LEU A 76 -10.31 -17.47 -17.71
C LEU A 76 -11.55 -18.18 -17.13
N ALA A 77 -11.44 -19.48 -16.85
CA ALA A 77 -12.50 -20.23 -16.18
C ALA A 77 -12.69 -19.79 -14.71
N TYR A 78 -11.60 -19.56 -13.98
CA TYR A 78 -11.62 -19.03 -12.61
C TYR A 78 -12.22 -17.62 -12.54
N VAL A 79 -11.74 -16.68 -13.37
CA VAL A 79 -12.26 -15.31 -13.49
C VAL A 79 -13.76 -15.30 -13.77
N ARG A 80 -14.26 -16.20 -14.64
CA ARG A 80 -15.71 -16.36 -14.90
C ARG A 80 -16.46 -16.88 -13.66
N SER A 81 -15.86 -17.80 -12.90
CA SER A 81 -16.46 -18.35 -11.67
C SER A 81 -16.57 -17.32 -10.56
N GLU A 82 -15.54 -16.49 -10.35
CA GLU A 82 -15.55 -15.39 -9.36
C GLU A 82 -16.62 -14.35 -9.69
N ARG A 83 -16.65 -13.88 -10.95
CA ARG A 83 -17.66 -12.90 -11.39
C ARG A 83 -19.08 -13.46 -11.34
N ALA A 84 -19.29 -14.76 -11.61
CA ALA A 84 -20.59 -15.41 -11.45
C ALA A 84 -21.05 -15.49 -9.98
N GLN A 85 -20.11 -15.46 -9.03
CA GLN A 85 -20.37 -15.35 -7.58
C GLN A 85 -20.38 -13.90 -7.08
N GLY A 86 -20.34 -12.90 -7.98
CA GLY A 86 -20.34 -11.47 -7.64
C GLY A 86 -19.02 -10.96 -7.05
N ARG A 87 -17.93 -11.72 -7.15
CA ARG A 87 -16.61 -11.37 -6.60
C ARG A 87 -15.67 -10.85 -7.69
N VAL A 88 -14.71 -10.01 -7.27
CA VAL A 88 -13.58 -9.58 -8.11
C VAL A 88 -12.45 -10.59 -7.96
N PRO A 89 -11.99 -11.28 -9.02
CA PRO A 89 -10.85 -12.19 -8.93
C PRO A 89 -9.57 -11.42 -8.55
N PRO A 90 -8.64 -11.99 -7.77
CA PRO A 90 -7.43 -11.28 -7.33
C PRO A 90 -6.50 -10.87 -8.48
N ILE A 91 -6.49 -11.62 -9.59
CA ILE A 91 -5.69 -11.34 -10.80
C ILE A 91 -6.60 -11.53 -12.03
N ASP A 92 -6.72 -10.50 -12.90
CA ASP A 92 -7.62 -10.52 -14.06
C ASP A 92 -6.99 -9.91 -15.33
N PRO A 93 -6.17 -10.66 -16.09
CA PRO A 93 -5.56 -10.16 -17.33
C PRO A 93 -6.57 -10.00 -18.48
N TYR A 94 -7.84 -10.35 -18.28
CA TYR A 94 -8.90 -10.29 -19.30
C TYR A 94 -9.77 -9.04 -19.21
N ASN A 95 -9.75 -8.33 -18.07
CA ASN A 95 -10.54 -7.11 -17.85
C ASN A 95 -9.63 -5.91 -17.58
N LYS A 96 -9.05 -5.38 -18.65
CA LYS A 96 -8.37 -4.08 -18.62
C LYS A 96 -9.42 -3.01 -18.39
N GLY A 97 -9.16 -2.11 -17.43
CA GLY A 97 -10.11 -1.10 -16.98
C GLY A 97 -10.64 -0.22 -18.12
N SER A 98 -11.83 0.37 -17.91
CA SER A 98 -12.49 1.26 -18.88
C SER A 98 -11.64 2.46 -19.30
N THR A 99 -10.73 2.89 -18.44
CA THR A 99 -9.78 3.98 -18.66
C THR A 99 -8.39 3.42 -18.91
N ARG A 100 -7.76 3.82 -20.03
CA ARG A 100 -6.34 3.49 -20.29
C ARG A 100 -5.44 4.34 -19.39
N PRO A 101 -4.46 3.73 -18.67
CA PRO A 101 -3.52 4.48 -17.85
C PRO A 101 -2.72 5.52 -18.65
N SER A 102 -2.44 6.67 -18.05
CA SER A 102 -1.73 7.78 -18.67
C SER A 102 -0.82 8.50 -17.67
N ALA A 103 0.15 9.26 -18.17
CA ALA A 103 1.15 9.95 -17.37
C ALA A 103 0.61 11.20 -16.60
N CYS A 104 -0.64 11.18 -16.13
CA CYS A 104 -1.38 12.33 -15.59
C CYS A 104 -1.27 12.52 -14.06
N HIS A 105 -0.88 11.48 -13.32
CA HIS A 105 -1.03 11.43 -11.86
C HIS A 105 -0.16 12.46 -11.10
N GLY A 106 -0.57 12.71 -9.86
CA GLY A 106 0.09 13.59 -8.90
C GLY A 106 -0.05 13.04 -7.47
N VAL A 107 0.36 13.82 -6.49
CA VAL A 107 0.26 13.49 -5.06
C VAL A 107 -1.20 13.14 -4.70
N PRO A 108 -1.47 11.94 -4.14
CA PRO A 108 -2.79 11.55 -3.68
C PRO A 108 -3.19 12.33 -2.41
N MET A 109 -4.48 12.30 -2.09
CA MET A 109 -5.09 13.03 -0.99
C MET A 109 -5.67 12.10 0.06
N GLY A 110 -5.59 12.54 1.33
CA GLY A 110 -6.03 11.79 2.50
C GLY A 110 -4.89 11.15 3.30
N GLY A 111 -5.17 10.83 4.56
CA GLY A 111 -4.32 9.98 5.40
C GLY A 111 -4.45 8.49 5.07
N MET A 112 -3.53 7.70 5.63
CA MET A 112 -3.49 6.25 5.45
C MET A 112 -4.76 5.59 5.99
N GLY A 113 -5.34 4.63 5.27
CA GLY A 113 -6.50 3.89 5.73
C GLY A 113 -7.82 4.68 5.80
N GLY A 114 -7.84 5.97 5.45
CA GLY A 114 -9.05 6.78 5.28
C GLY A 114 -9.80 6.53 3.96
N GLY A 115 -9.22 5.73 3.06
CA GLY A 115 -9.52 5.78 1.63
C GLY A 115 -8.82 6.97 0.97
N SER A 116 -8.61 6.96 -0.34
CA SER A 116 -7.84 8.00 -1.04
C SER A 116 -8.49 8.50 -2.33
N ILE A 117 -8.07 9.69 -2.74
CA ILE A 117 -8.47 10.35 -4.00
C ILE A 117 -7.22 10.90 -4.67
N GLY A 118 -7.04 10.65 -5.97
CA GLY A 118 -5.96 11.25 -6.75
C GLY A 118 -6.26 12.68 -7.20
N ARG A 119 -5.21 13.50 -7.32
CA ARG A 119 -5.24 14.72 -8.12
C ARG A 119 -4.10 14.67 -9.14
N GLY A 120 -4.43 14.81 -10.42
CA GLY A 120 -3.43 14.85 -11.48
C GLY A 120 -2.62 16.16 -11.44
N PHE A 121 -1.42 16.15 -12.03
CA PHE A 121 -0.56 17.34 -12.06
C PHE A 121 -1.18 18.50 -12.88
N ARG A 122 -2.17 18.19 -13.73
CA ARG A 122 -2.95 19.18 -14.50
C ARG A 122 -4.05 19.83 -13.66
N GLY A 123 -4.33 19.30 -12.46
CA GLY A 123 -5.30 19.84 -11.50
C GLY A 123 -6.57 19.01 -11.35
N GLU A 124 -6.78 18.01 -12.21
CA GLU A 124 -8.01 17.22 -12.26
C GLU A 124 -8.10 16.20 -11.12
N PHE A 125 -9.29 16.06 -10.53
CA PHE A 125 -9.57 15.02 -9.54
C PHE A 125 -9.90 13.71 -10.26
N ARG A 126 -9.24 12.63 -9.85
CA ARG A 126 -9.34 11.30 -10.48
C ARG A 126 -9.03 10.20 -9.46
N ARG A 127 -9.23 8.93 -9.80
CA ARG A 127 -8.75 7.78 -9.01
C ARG A 127 -9.30 7.77 -7.57
N TRP A 128 -10.54 7.32 -7.40
CA TRP A 128 -11.15 7.09 -6.09
C TRP A 128 -10.84 5.68 -5.59
N GLN A 129 -10.37 5.59 -4.34
CA GLN A 129 -10.16 4.36 -3.57
C GLN A 129 -10.89 4.46 -2.22
N ILE A 130 -12.19 4.74 -2.25
CA ILE A 130 -13.03 4.86 -1.05
C ILE A 130 -13.63 3.50 -0.63
N ILE A 131 -13.94 2.64 -1.62
CA ILE A 131 -14.43 1.28 -1.42
C ILE A 131 -13.26 0.29 -1.46
N PRO A 132 -13.15 -0.68 -0.54
CA PRO A 132 -12.10 -1.70 -0.52
C PRO A 132 -11.92 -2.42 -1.85
N GLY A 133 -10.67 -2.46 -2.36
CA GLY A 133 -10.31 -3.16 -3.59
C GLY A 133 -10.83 -2.56 -4.89
N LEU A 134 -11.45 -1.37 -4.87
CA LEU A 134 -11.93 -0.65 -6.06
C LEU A 134 -11.06 0.59 -6.35
N CYS A 135 -10.77 0.84 -7.63
CA CYS A 135 -9.99 1.99 -8.09
C CYS A 135 -10.64 2.64 -9.34
N GLU A 136 -11.36 3.75 -9.17
CA GLU A 136 -12.08 4.42 -10.27
C GLU A 136 -11.18 5.49 -10.94
N GLU A 137 -10.41 5.09 -11.96
CA GLU A 137 -9.32 5.89 -12.56
C GLU A 137 -9.76 7.06 -13.47
N ALA A 138 -11.02 7.13 -13.88
CA ALA A 138 -11.56 8.19 -14.74
C ALA A 138 -11.70 9.53 -13.97
N PRO A 139 -11.42 10.70 -14.58
CA PRO A 139 -11.52 11.99 -13.88
C PRO A 139 -12.98 12.47 -13.71
N GLN A 140 -13.32 13.01 -12.53
CA GLN A 140 -14.63 13.65 -12.27
C GLN A 140 -14.53 15.14 -12.63
N LEU A 141 -14.87 15.48 -13.87
CA LEU A 141 -14.53 16.78 -14.46
C LEU A 141 -15.26 17.98 -13.82
N ALA A 142 -16.36 17.73 -13.11
CA ALA A 142 -17.07 18.72 -12.30
C ALA A 142 -16.32 19.13 -11.02
N ASN A 143 -15.36 18.32 -10.56
CA ASN A 143 -14.55 18.61 -9.38
C ASN A 143 -13.37 19.49 -9.83
N GLN A 144 -13.41 20.78 -9.51
CA GLN A 144 -12.45 21.76 -10.02
C GLN A 144 -12.18 22.86 -8.99
N PHE A 145 -11.02 23.50 -9.15
CA PHE A 145 -10.85 24.88 -8.70
C PHE A 145 -10.98 25.81 -9.91
N SER A 146 -11.64 26.94 -9.73
CA SER A 146 -11.85 27.97 -10.75
C SER A 146 -11.58 29.35 -10.17
N VAL A 147 -11.23 30.30 -11.04
CA VAL A 147 -10.97 31.69 -10.67
C VAL A 147 -11.80 32.64 -11.53
N PHE A 148 -12.40 33.64 -10.90
CA PHE A 148 -13.02 34.80 -11.55
C PHE A 148 -12.26 36.05 -11.07
N ILE A 149 -11.97 36.98 -11.98
CA ILE A 149 -11.11 38.14 -11.75
C ILE A 149 -11.77 39.35 -12.39
N ASN A 150 -12.12 40.34 -11.57
CA ASN A 150 -12.73 41.59 -12.00
C ASN A 150 -11.80 42.77 -11.65
N ARG A 151 -11.17 43.37 -12.68
CA ARG A 151 -10.38 44.61 -12.56
C ARG A 151 -11.14 45.76 -13.21
N GLU A 152 -11.09 46.94 -12.60
CA GLU A 152 -11.63 48.18 -13.16
C GLU A 152 -10.47 49.15 -13.42
N LYS A 153 -10.36 49.61 -14.66
CA LYS A 153 -9.29 50.50 -15.11
C LYS A 153 -9.64 51.96 -14.86
N ASP A 154 -8.62 52.81 -14.74
CA ASP A 154 -8.76 54.28 -14.57
C ASP A 154 -9.62 54.98 -15.65
N ASN A 155 -9.81 54.33 -16.81
CA ASN A 155 -10.65 54.79 -17.91
C ASN A 155 -12.07 54.18 -17.93
N GLY A 156 -12.50 53.52 -16.85
CA GLY A 156 -13.82 52.89 -16.71
C GLY A 156 -13.99 51.55 -17.43
N VAL A 157 -12.96 51.04 -18.12
CA VAL A 157 -13.01 49.72 -18.77
C VAL A 157 -12.91 48.63 -17.71
N LYS A 158 -13.93 47.78 -17.61
CA LYS A 158 -13.90 46.59 -16.73
C LYS A 158 -13.32 45.39 -17.49
N LYS A 159 -12.23 44.83 -16.96
CA LYS A 159 -11.60 43.60 -17.44
C LYS A 159 -12.08 42.45 -16.56
N GLN A 160 -12.96 41.63 -17.10
CA GLN A 160 -13.39 40.37 -16.49
C GLN A 160 -12.62 39.20 -17.13
N ILE A 161 -12.02 38.35 -16.30
CA ILE A 161 -11.45 37.06 -16.69
C ILE A 161 -12.12 35.99 -15.84
N SER A 162 -12.45 34.85 -16.44
CA SER A 162 -12.83 33.64 -15.73
C SER A 162 -12.13 32.43 -16.36
N SER A 163 -11.70 31.48 -15.51
CA SER A 163 -11.13 30.22 -15.96
C SER A 163 -11.29 29.12 -14.91
N VAL A 164 -11.57 27.90 -15.36
CA VAL A 164 -11.19 26.68 -14.63
C VAL A 164 -9.66 26.64 -14.52
N LEU A 165 -9.12 26.23 -13.38
CA LEU A 165 -7.67 26.16 -13.13
C LEU A 165 -7.03 24.82 -13.57
N THR A 166 -7.54 24.29 -14.68
CA THR A 166 -7.11 23.04 -15.35
C THR A 166 -6.82 23.35 -16.83
N PRO A 167 -5.65 22.94 -17.38
CA PRO A 167 -5.14 23.43 -18.65
C PRO A 167 -5.79 22.73 -19.87
N GLY A 168 -6.31 23.54 -20.78
CA GLY A 168 -7.07 23.13 -21.96
C GLY A 168 -8.47 22.60 -21.63
N ARG A 169 -9.31 22.46 -22.66
CA ARG A 169 -10.64 21.84 -22.55
C ARG A 169 -10.49 20.30 -22.61
N PRO A 170 -10.97 19.54 -21.61
CA PRO A 170 -10.91 18.07 -21.61
C PRO A 170 -11.56 17.43 -22.84
N ALA A 171 -10.94 16.39 -23.40
CA ALA A 171 -11.44 15.71 -24.61
C ALA A 171 -12.78 15.00 -24.35
N GLU A 172 -13.00 14.60 -23.11
CA GLU A 172 -14.21 13.99 -22.54
C GLU A 172 -15.41 14.95 -22.50
N ILE A 173 -15.18 16.27 -22.61
CA ILE A 173 -16.18 17.36 -22.71
C ILE A 173 -16.38 17.81 -24.18
N VAL A 174 -15.45 17.50 -25.07
CA VAL A 174 -15.53 17.87 -26.51
C VAL A 174 -16.42 16.88 -27.30
N ASN A 175 -16.55 15.64 -26.82
CA ASN A 175 -17.20 14.54 -27.57
C ASN A 175 -18.49 14.00 -26.93
N LYS A 176 -19.19 14.80 -26.11
CA LYS A 176 -20.49 14.44 -25.54
C LYS A 176 -21.59 15.35 -26.08
N GLU A 177 -22.65 14.74 -26.60
CA GLU A 177 -23.88 15.45 -26.99
C GLU A 177 -24.71 15.82 -25.74
N ASP A 178 -24.64 15.01 -24.68
CA ASP A 178 -25.31 15.19 -23.38
C ASP A 178 -24.45 16.00 -22.34
N ASP A 179 -23.75 17.07 -22.74
CA ASP A 179 -22.96 17.89 -21.78
C ASP A 179 -23.75 19.07 -21.20
N VAL A 180 -24.15 18.93 -19.94
CA VAL A 180 -25.13 19.80 -19.29
C VAL A 180 -24.47 20.88 -18.45
N GLY A 181 -23.63 21.67 -19.12
CA GLY A 181 -23.16 22.96 -18.65
C GLY A 181 -21.70 23.03 -18.19
N ILE A 182 -21.02 21.91 -17.94
CA ILE A 182 -19.56 21.96 -17.68
C ILE A 182 -18.77 22.30 -18.96
N SER A 183 -19.31 21.99 -20.13
CA SER A 183 -18.94 22.52 -21.45
C SER A 183 -19.06 24.04 -21.58
N ASN A 184 -19.90 24.68 -20.76
CA ASN A 184 -20.15 26.13 -20.77
C ASN A 184 -19.25 26.87 -19.74
N TRP A 185 -18.47 26.14 -18.92
CA TRP A 185 -17.44 26.73 -18.07
C TRP A 185 -16.27 27.23 -18.93
N ASP A 186 -15.57 28.27 -18.46
CA ASP A 186 -14.44 28.85 -19.19
C ASP A 186 -13.17 27.98 -19.02
N TRP A 187 -12.89 27.07 -19.95
CA TRP A 187 -11.66 26.24 -19.94
C TRP A 187 -10.47 26.99 -20.56
N ASN A 188 -10.17 28.20 -20.05
CA ASN A 188 -9.28 29.19 -20.67
C ASN A 188 -7.80 29.10 -20.26
N LEU A 189 -7.43 28.19 -19.36
CA LEU A 189 -6.04 28.04 -18.92
C LEU A 189 -5.21 27.32 -20.00
N ASP A 190 -4.11 27.92 -20.45
CA ASP A 190 -3.14 27.26 -21.35
C ASP A 190 -2.17 26.39 -20.53
N GLY A 191 -1.58 26.95 -19.47
CA GLY A 191 -0.66 26.23 -18.60
C GLY A 191 0.78 26.19 -19.13
N GLN A 192 1.14 27.13 -20.02
CA GLN A 192 2.51 27.30 -20.50
C GLN A 192 3.42 27.92 -19.45
N HIS A 193 2.86 28.78 -18.59
CA HIS A 193 3.57 29.41 -17.46
C HIS A 193 3.23 28.76 -16.12
N SER A 194 2.14 27.99 -16.05
CA SER A 194 1.75 27.25 -14.84
C SER A 194 2.53 25.94 -14.65
N THR A 195 2.87 25.63 -13.40
CA THR A 195 3.71 24.48 -13.04
C THR A 195 3.22 23.77 -11.78
N TYR A 196 3.33 22.44 -11.79
CA TYR A 196 3.05 21.57 -10.65
C TYR A 196 4.36 21.10 -10.02
N HIS A 197 4.41 21.07 -8.69
CA HIS A 197 5.56 20.66 -7.88
C HIS A 197 5.10 19.66 -6.83
N ALA A 198 5.84 18.57 -6.61
CA ALA A 198 5.47 17.52 -5.67
C ALA A 198 6.60 17.12 -4.72
N LEU A 199 6.23 17.01 -3.45
CA LEU A 199 7.04 16.46 -2.37
C LEU A 199 6.09 15.85 -1.32
N PHE A 200 5.58 14.65 -1.63
CA PHE A 200 4.59 13.93 -0.82
C PHE A 200 4.88 14.03 0.69
N PRO A 201 3.87 14.37 1.53
CA PRO A 201 2.43 14.43 1.25
C PRO A 201 1.92 15.80 0.74
N ARG A 202 2.81 16.67 0.26
CA ARG A 202 2.46 18.02 -0.22
C ARG A 202 2.68 18.19 -1.71
N ALA A 203 1.86 19.03 -2.33
CA ALA A 203 2.07 19.53 -3.69
C ALA A 203 1.75 21.02 -3.82
N TRP A 204 2.36 21.68 -4.79
CA TRP A 204 2.15 23.09 -5.12
C TRP A 204 1.78 23.21 -6.60
N THR A 205 0.70 23.91 -6.92
CA THR A 205 0.42 24.37 -8.29
C THR A 205 0.59 25.88 -8.36
N ILE A 206 1.56 26.33 -9.15
CA ILE A 206 1.89 27.73 -9.35
C ILE A 206 1.34 28.16 -10.72
N TYR A 207 0.58 29.25 -10.76
CA TYR A 207 0.06 29.85 -11.99
C TYR A 207 0.72 31.23 -12.16
N ASP A 208 1.72 31.29 -13.05
CA ASP A 208 2.65 32.43 -13.19
C ASP A 208 2.16 33.43 -14.25
N GLY A 209 1.09 34.18 -13.93
CA GLY A 209 0.46 35.13 -14.84
C GLY A 209 -0.63 34.52 -15.75
N GLU A 210 -1.16 33.37 -15.36
CA GLU A 210 -2.28 32.71 -16.02
C GLU A 210 -3.44 32.52 -15.01
N PRO A 211 -4.71 32.75 -15.38
CA PRO A 211 -5.20 33.31 -16.64
C PRO A 211 -5.07 34.85 -16.75
N ASP A 212 -4.60 35.53 -15.69
CA ASP A 212 -4.42 36.99 -15.68
C ASP A 212 -2.92 37.37 -15.50
N PRO A 213 -2.29 38.07 -16.46
CA PRO A 213 -0.84 38.36 -16.43
C PRO A 213 -0.39 39.22 -15.24
N ASP A 214 -1.33 39.93 -14.61
CA ASP A 214 -1.13 40.80 -13.45
C ASP A 214 -1.38 40.10 -12.09
N LEU A 215 -1.79 38.83 -12.07
CA LEU A 215 -2.05 38.04 -10.86
C LEU A 215 -1.05 36.87 -10.76
N ARG A 216 -0.64 36.50 -9.55
CA ARG A 216 0.11 35.26 -9.26
C ARG A 216 -0.65 34.42 -8.27
N ILE A 217 -0.82 33.13 -8.59
CA ILE A 217 -1.58 32.18 -7.79
C ILE A 217 -0.63 31.03 -7.41
N SER A 218 -0.59 30.67 -6.12
CA SER A 218 -0.02 29.41 -5.65
C SER A 218 -1.11 28.65 -4.90
N CYS A 219 -1.32 27.38 -5.25
CA CYS A 219 -2.20 26.44 -4.54
C CYS A 219 -1.34 25.40 -3.82
N ARG A 220 -1.44 25.29 -2.49
CA ARG A 220 -0.79 24.24 -1.70
C ARG A 220 -1.76 23.15 -1.32
N GLN A 221 -1.58 21.97 -1.88
CA GLN A 221 -2.29 20.75 -1.50
C GLN A 221 -1.54 20.08 -0.33
N ILE A 222 -2.21 19.90 0.80
CA ILE A 222 -1.64 19.38 2.05
C ILE A 222 -2.55 18.27 2.59
N SER A 223 -2.05 17.03 2.63
CA SER A 223 -2.71 15.91 3.33
C SER A 223 -1.94 15.54 4.60
N PRO A 224 -2.62 15.11 5.67
CA PRO A 224 -1.95 14.72 6.91
C PRO A 224 -1.30 13.34 6.76
N PHE A 225 0.03 13.34 6.66
CA PHE A 225 0.88 12.16 6.75
C PHE A 225 2.13 12.58 7.52
N ILE A 226 2.21 12.15 8.78
CA ILE A 226 3.20 12.59 9.76
C ILE A 226 3.75 11.33 10.44
N PRO A 227 5.02 10.95 10.20
CA PRO A 227 5.63 9.77 10.83
C PRO A 227 5.47 9.78 12.36
N HIS A 228 5.26 8.59 12.92
CA HIS A 228 4.96 8.33 14.34
C HIS A 228 3.69 8.99 14.91
N ASN A 229 2.96 9.80 14.13
CA ASN A 229 1.63 10.25 14.49
C ASN A 229 0.58 9.24 14.00
N TYR A 230 -0.08 8.55 14.93
CA TYR A 230 -1.09 7.53 14.64
C TYR A 230 -2.56 8.03 14.72
N GLN A 231 -2.75 9.35 14.76
CA GLN A 231 -4.04 10.02 14.80
C GLN A 231 -4.28 10.80 13.50
N GLU A 232 -3.68 11.98 13.32
CA GLU A 232 -3.89 12.82 12.14
C GLU A 232 -3.51 12.11 10.84
N SER A 233 -2.50 11.23 10.84
CA SER A 233 -2.10 10.44 9.67
C SER A 233 -3.15 9.42 9.19
N SER A 234 -4.28 9.27 9.89
CA SER A 234 -5.44 8.46 9.47
C SER A 234 -6.58 9.29 8.87
N TYR A 235 -6.50 10.63 8.89
CA TYR A 235 -7.64 11.50 8.63
C TYR A 235 -8.00 11.57 7.13
N PRO A 236 -9.26 11.35 6.73
CA PRO A 236 -9.72 11.35 5.35
C PRO A 236 -9.96 12.78 4.83
N THR A 237 -8.88 13.56 4.70
CA THR A 237 -8.97 14.99 4.35
C THR A 237 -7.74 15.52 3.62
N CYS A 238 -7.92 16.60 2.88
CA CYS A 238 -6.86 17.41 2.28
C CYS A 238 -7.24 18.90 2.30
N VAL A 239 -6.25 19.76 2.54
CA VAL A 239 -6.39 21.21 2.53
C VAL A 239 -5.74 21.81 1.29
N PHE A 240 -6.34 22.88 0.77
CA PHE A 240 -5.88 23.65 -0.38
C PHE A 240 -5.68 25.11 0.05
N ALA A 241 -4.46 25.44 0.49
CA ALA A 241 -4.09 26.79 0.90
C ALA A 241 -3.60 27.60 -0.30
N TYR A 242 -4.42 28.54 -0.75
CA TYR A 242 -4.13 29.46 -1.85
C TYR A 242 -3.45 30.74 -1.36
N THR A 243 -2.39 31.15 -2.05
CA THR A 243 -1.75 32.47 -1.94
C THR A 243 -1.93 33.21 -3.25
N LEU A 244 -2.53 34.40 -3.19
CA LEU A 244 -2.84 35.27 -4.32
C LEU A 244 -2.04 36.58 -4.18
N VAL A 245 -1.27 36.96 -5.19
CA VAL A 245 -0.47 38.20 -5.21
C VAL A 245 -0.82 39.04 -6.44
N ASN A 246 -1.18 40.31 -6.23
CA ASN A 246 -1.49 41.23 -7.32
C ASN A 246 -0.24 42.02 -7.74
N ALA A 247 0.40 41.62 -8.83
CA ALA A 247 1.56 42.31 -9.41
C ALA A 247 1.17 43.50 -10.31
N GLY A 248 -0.13 43.65 -10.62
CA GLY A 248 -0.66 44.74 -11.44
C GLY A 248 -0.81 46.07 -10.71
N LYS A 249 -1.13 47.12 -11.47
CA LYS A 249 -1.40 48.49 -10.97
C LYS A 249 -2.83 48.74 -10.52
N GLU A 250 -3.75 47.86 -10.90
CA GLU A 250 -5.19 47.95 -10.64
C GLU A 250 -5.57 47.00 -9.51
N THR A 251 -6.51 47.36 -8.65
CA THR A 251 -7.07 46.44 -7.65
C THR A 251 -7.73 45.24 -8.34
N ALA A 252 -7.39 44.03 -7.89
CA ALA A 252 -8.01 42.80 -8.34
C ALA A 252 -9.08 42.37 -7.34
N ASN A 253 -10.34 42.30 -7.78
CA ASN A 253 -11.37 41.55 -7.07
C ASN A 253 -11.30 40.11 -7.61
N VAL A 254 -11.07 39.12 -6.75
CA VAL A 254 -10.77 37.74 -7.14
C VAL A 254 -11.67 36.79 -6.36
N ASP A 255 -12.39 35.95 -7.09
CA ASP A 255 -13.22 34.89 -6.54
C ASP A 255 -12.58 33.55 -6.87
N LEU A 256 -12.17 32.81 -5.83
CA LEU A 256 -11.80 31.40 -5.98
C LEU A 256 -13.02 30.53 -5.69
N MET A 257 -13.32 29.59 -6.58
CA MET A 257 -14.43 28.65 -6.42
C MET A 257 -13.91 27.21 -6.42
N PHE A 258 -14.34 26.42 -5.44
CA PHE A 258 -14.12 24.98 -5.35
C PHE A 258 -15.45 24.26 -5.62
N THR A 259 -15.51 23.42 -6.65
CA THR A 259 -16.69 22.62 -7.01
C THR A 259 -16.47 21.14 -6.72
N TRP A 260 -17.55 20.43 -6.37
CA TRP A 260 -17.53 18.99 -6.08
C TRP A 260 -18.83 18.30 -6.48
N ALA A 261 -18.77 17.20 -7.23
CA ALA A 261 -19.91 16.34 -7.51
C ALA A 261 -20.21 15.42 -6.30
N ASN A 262 -21.48 15.07 -6.09
CA ASN A 262 -21.88 14.05 -5.13
C ASN A 262 -21.64 12.65 -5.71
N SER A 263 -20.35 12.29 -5.86
CA SER A 263 -19.86 11.12 -6.58
C SER A 263 -18.62 10.53 -5.87
N ILE A 264 -18.49 9.20 -5.90
CA ILE A 264 -17.26 8.46 -5.55
C ILE A 264 -16.48 8.01 -6.81
N GLY A 265 -16.68 8.71 -7.92
CA GLY A 265 -16.11 8.36 -9.23
C GLY A 265 -17.01 7.46 -10.07
N GLY A 266 -16.53 7.11 -11.27
CA GLY A 266 -17.23 6.23 -12.21
C GLY A 266 -18.61 6.78 -12.62
N THR A 267 -19.65 5.99 -12.42
CA THR A 267 -21.06 6.38 -12.64
C THR A 267 -21.87 6.51 -11.33
N SER A 268 -21.19 6.57 -10.19
CA SER A 268 -21.83 6.53 -8.87
C SER A 268 -22.78 7.71 -8.62
N GLY A 269 -22.43 8.92 -9.05
CA GLY A 269 -23.29 10.11 -8.95
C GLY A 269 -24.65 9.98 -9.63
N LEU A 270 -24.79 9.06 -10.61
CA LEU A 270 -26.03 8.82 -11.35
C LEU A 270 -26.96 7.77 -10.70
N THR A 271 -26.59 7.15 -9.56
CA THR A 271 -27.42 6.10 -8.94
C THR A 271 -28.71 6.63 -8.30
N GLY A 272 -28.74 7.92 -7.95
CA GLY A 272 -29.90 8.60 -7.36
C GLY A 272 -30.05 8.39 -5.85
N GLY A 273 -30.84 9.26 -5.23
CA GLY A 273 -31.05 9.29 -3.79
C GLY A 273 -30.01 10.12 -3.03
N HIS A 274 -29.12 10.82 -3.72
CA HIS A 274 -28.07 11.67 -3.14
C HIS A 274 -28.64 13.04 -2.76
N PHE A 275 -28.09 13.72 -1.76
CA PHE A 275 -28.50 15.10 -1.43
C PHE A 275 -27.35 15.90 -0.84
N ASN A 276 -27.45 17.23 -0.92
CA ASN A 276 -26.44 18.17 -0.43
C ASN A 276 -27.10 19.16 0.55
N GLU A 277 -26.37 19.59 1.57
CA GLU A 277 -26.82 20.57 2.56
C GLU A 277 -25.72 21.59 2.88
N ALA A 278 -26.08 22.84 3.12
CA ALA A 278 -25.14 23.85 3.61
C ALA A 278 -24.80 23.64 5.09
N PHE A 279 -23.65 24.13 5.53
CA PHE A 279 -23.34 24.32 6.95
C PHE A 279 -22.48 25.57 7.18
N GLU A 280 -22.59 26.14 8.37
CA GLU A 280 -21.85 27.31 8.85
C GLU A 280 -21.59 27.10 10.35
N GLU A 281 -20.34 27.28 10.77
CA GLU A 281 -19.85 27.09 12.15
C GLU A 281 -19.55 28.46 12.78
N GLU A 282 -19.62 28.57 14.11
CA GLU A 282 -19.47 29.86 14.85
C GLU A 282 -18.13 30.58 14.61
N ASP A 283 -17.10 29.87 14.15
CA ASP A 283 -15.74 30.38 13.96
C ASP A 283 -15.48 30.97 12.54
N GLY A 284 -16.50 30.96 11.69
CA GLY A 284 -16.45 31.43 10.30
C GLY A 284 -16.12 30.35 9.26
N VAL A 285 -16.05 29.07 9.61
CA VAL A 285 -16.04 27.99 8.60
C VAL A 285 -17.43 27.83 7.98
N SER A 286 -17.52 27.84 6.65
CA SER A 286 -18.77 27.60 5.91
C SER A 286 -18.52 26.64 4.74
N GLY A 287 -19.52 25.82 4.42
CA GLY A 287 -19.35 24.78 3.40
C GLY A 287 -20.63 24.08 2.97
N VAL A 288 -20.44 22.99 2.22
CA VAL A 288 -21.51 22.09 1.79
C VAL A 288 -21.11 20.65 2.14
N ARG A 289 -22.03 19.94 2.79
CA ARG A 289 -21.94 18.51 3.10
C ARG A 289 -22.77 17.72 2.07
N LEU A 290 -22.16 16.75 1.40
CA LEU A 290 -22.77 15.99 0.29
C LEU A 290 -22.93 14.52 0.70
N HIS A 291 -24.17 14.04 0.78
CA HIS A 291 -24.51 12.68 1.20
C HIS A 291 -24.62 11.76 -0.02
N HIS A 292 -23.71 10.82 -0.14
CA HIS A 292 -23.62 9.87 -1.25
C HIS A 292 -24.13 8.47 -0.86
N LYS A 293 -25.10 7.96 -1.61
CA LYS A 293 -25.68 6.62 -1.38
C LYS A 293 -25.05 5.56 -2.30
N THR A 294 -24.05 4.86 -1.77
CA THR A 294 -23.40 3.74 -2.47
C THR A 294 -24.30 2.51 -2.52
N LYS A 295 -24.58 1.98 -3.72
CA LYS A 295 -25.36 0.74 -3.87
C LYS A 295 -24.60 -0.46 -3.29
N GLY A 296 -25.16 -1.07 -2.24
CA GLY A 296 -24.63 -2.31 -1.63
C GLY A 296 -23.47 -2.12 -0.63
N ASN A 297 -22.94 -0.91 -0.51
CA ASN A 297 -21.86 -0.54 0.40
C ASN A 297 -22.31 0.53 1.41
N PRO A 298 -21.57 0.79 2.49
CA PRO A 298 -21.87 1.87 3.44
C PRO A 298 -21.76 3.25 2.76
N SER A 299 -22.73 4.13 3.02
CA SER A 299 -22.77 5.50 2.50
C SER A 299 -21.50 6.29 2.81
N VAL A 300 -21.22 7.28 1.94
CA VAL A 300 -20.08 8.19 2.06
C VAL A 300 -20.62 9.61 2.14
N THR A 301 -20.10 10.41 3.06
CA THR A 301 -20.47 11.82 3.21
C THR A 301 -19.25 12.66 2.91
N TYR A 302 -19.30 13.54 1.91
CA TYR A 302 -18.24 14.53 1.66
C TYR A 302 -18.52 15.84 2.37
N ALA A 303 -17.48 16.63 2.61
CA ALA A 303 -17.61 18.05 2.86
C ALA A 303 -16.57 18.84 2.05
N ILE A 304 -17.02 19.90 1.39
CA ILE A 304 -16.17 20.98 0.91
C ILE A 304 -16.45 22.24 1.73
N ALA A 305 -15.42 22.94 2.16
CA ALA A 305 -15.54 24.12 3.01
C ALA A 305 -14.42 25.13 2.78
N ALA A 306 -14.65 26.37 3.20
CA ALA A 306 -13.66 27.43 3.31
C ALA A 306 -13.88 28.21 4.61
N ARG A 307 -12.88 28.98 5.04
CA ARG A 307 -12.99 29.82 6.25
C ARG A 307 -13.03 31.31 5.93
N GLN A 308 -14.07 31.98 6.40
CA GLN A 308 -14.19 33.43 6.45
C GLN A 308 -13.19 34.00 7.47
N VAL A 309 -12.35 34.93 7.01
CA VAL A 309 -11.31 35.61 7.82
C VAL A 309 -11.22 37.07 7.36
N PRO A 310 -10.62 38.00 8.13
CA PRO A 310 -10.56 39.41 7.74
C PRO A 310 -9.99 39.63 6.32
N GLY A 311 -10.84 40.11 5.40
CA GLY A 311 -10.51 40.30 3.98
C GLY A 311 -10.85 39.14 3.05
N VAL A 312 -11.51 38.09 3.54
CA VAL A 312 -12.04 36.94 2.76
C VAL A 312 -13.51 36.72 3.13
N THR A 313 -14.41 36.78 2.16
CA THR A 313 -15.85 36.47 2.35
C THR A 313 -16.19 35.14 1.70
N VAL A 314 -16.90 34.26 2.40
CA VAL A 314 -17.32 32.94 1.87
C VAL A 314 -18.79 32.97 1.43
N SER A 315 -19.12 32.27 0.34
CA SER A 315 -20.50 32.01 -0.10
C SER A 315 -20.62 30.60 -0.69
N VAL A 316 -21.82 30.02 -0.67
CA VAL A 316 -22.03 28.60 -1.05
C VAL A 316 -23.18 28.41 -2.04
N CYS A 317 -23.04 27.41 -2.90
CA CYS A 317 -24.11 26.86 -3.72
C CYS A 317 -24.28 25.36 -3.40
N PRO A 318 -25.27 24.98 -2.56
CA PRO A 318 -25.38 23.58 -2.10
C PRO A 318 -25.70 22.58 -3.21
N ASN A 319 -26.50 22.98 -4.21
CA ASN A 319 -26.96 22.07 -5.25
C ASN A 319 -27.08 22.77 -6.61
N PHE A 320 -26.44 22.18 -7.62
CA PHE A 320 -26.69 22.43 -9.04
C PHE A 320 -26.66 21.09 -9.80
N SER A 321 -27.49 20.94 -10.84
CA SER A 321 -27.48 19.71 -11.65
C SER A 321 -26.32 19.68 -12.65
N LEU A 322 -25.74 18.49 -12.82
CA LEU A 322 -24.75 18.14 -13.83
C LEU A 322 -25.36 17.38 -15.03
N THR A 323 -26.69 17.28 -15.10
CA THR A 323 -27.46 16.46 -16.06
C THR A 323 -28.81 17.09 -16.44
N ASP A 324 -29.38 16.75 -17.60
CA ASP A 324 -30.61 17.36 -18.14
C ASP A 324 -31.88 16.99 -17.36
N LYS A 325 -31.76 16.14 -16.34
CA LYS A 325 -32.86 15.38 -15.76
C LYS A 325 -33.19 15.86 -14.36
N GLY A 326 -33.92 16.98 -14.29
CA GLY A 326 -34.69 17.37 -13.10
C GLY A 326 -34.24 18.63 -12.36
N GLY A 327 -33.13 19.26 -12.75
CA GLY A 327 -32.62 20.46 -12.07
C GLY A 327 -33.07 21.78 -12.70
N ASP A 328 -33.80 22.61 -11.95
CA ASP A 328 -34.15 24.01 -12.31
C ASP A 328 -32.92 24.96 -12.34
N TYR A 329 -31.75 24.49 -11.90
CA TYR A 329 -30.52 25.27 -11.79
C TYR A 329 -29.32 24.37 -12.09
N THR A 330 -28.65 24.63 -13.22
CA THR A 330 -27.62 23.75 -13.79
C THR A 330 -26.19 24.23 -13.48
N ALA A 331 -25.19 23.39 -13.78
CA ALA A 331 -23.79 23.77 -13.75
C ALA A 331 -23.47 25.00 -14.62
N LYS A 332 -24.25 25.27 -15.67
CA LYS A 332 -24.14 26.48 -16.49
C LYS A 332 -24.66 27.72 -15.75
N ASP A 333 -25.82 27.61 -15.11
CA ASP A 333 -26.45 28.73 -14.40
C ASP A 333 -25.62 29.15 -13.19
N MET A 334 -25.06 28.17 -12.47
CA MET A 334 -24.07 28.36 -11.41
C MET A 334 -22.84 29.14 -11.89
N TRP A 335 -22.28 28.77 -13.05
CA TRP A 335 -21.13 29.47 -13.65
C TRP A 335 -21.49 30.91 -14.05
N MET A 336 -22.68 31.12 -14.60
CA MET A 336 -23.17 32.44 -15.01
C MET A 336 -23.53 33.33 -13.81
N GLU A 337 -24.01 32.78 -12.69
CA GLU A 337 -24.24 33.51 -11.44
C GLU A 337 -22.91 34.05 -10.90
N MET A 338 -21.89 33.19 -10.76
CA MET A 338 -20.54 33.61 -10.34
C MET A 338 -19.93 34.65 -11.28
N LYS A 339 -20.02 34.43 -12.60
CA LYS A 339 -19.48 35.36 -13.60
C LYS A 339 -20.19 36.72 -13.59
N ARG A 340 -21.45 36.81 -13.14
CA ARG A 340 -22.20 38.07 -13.04
C ARG A 340 -22.07 38.76 -11.68
N ASN A 341 -22.06 38.00 -10.58
CA ASN A 341 -22.19 38.52 -9.22
C ASN A 341 -20.88 38.49 -8.40
N GLY A 342 -19.94 37.59 -8.72
CA GLY A 342 -18.77 37.26 -7.89
C GLY A 342 -19.08 36.42 -6.64
N ASN A 343 -20.35 36.23 -6.29
CA ASN A 343 -20.78 35.47 -5.13
C ASN A 343 -22.12 34.75 -5.37
N PHE A 344 -22.40 33.79 -4.48
CA PHE A 344 -23.69 33.12 -4.39
C PHE A 344 -24.60 33.81 -3.37
N SER A 345 -25.92 33.79 -3.62
CA SER A 345 -26.91 34.37 -2.68
C SER A 345 -26.86 33.74 -1.28
N GLN A 346 -26.87 34.55 -0.22
CA GLN A 346 -26.95 34.09 1.18
C GLN A 346 -28.19 33.22 1.45
N SER A 347 -29.29 33.41 0.69
CA SER A 347 -30.48 32.55 0.78
C SER A 347 -30.22 31.08 0.43
N ASN A 348 -29.07 30.76 -0.17
CA ASN A 348 -28.65 29.39 -0.45
C ASN A 348 -28.44 28.56 0.83
N LEU A 349 -28.08 29.19 1.95
CA LEU A 349 -27.98 28.51 3.26
C LEU A 349 -29.33 27.96 3.75
N ALA A 350 -30.44 28.57 3.31
CA ALA A 350 -31.80 28.24 3.72
C ALA A 350 -32.62 27.52 2.61
N ARG A 351 -31.97 27.04 1.54
CA ARG A 351 -32.66 26.25 0.50
C ARG A 351 -33.11 24.88 1.07
N PRO A 352 -34.29 24.37 0.66
CA PRO A 352 -34.75 23.05 1.07
C PRO A 352 -33.86 21.94 0.49
N LEU A 353 -33.77 20.81 1.21
CA LEU A 353 -33.02 19.63 0.76
C LEU A 353 -33.70 18.99 -0.45
N VAL A 354 -33.00 18.99 -1.59
CA VAL A 354 -33.41 18.28 -2.81
C VAL A 354 -32.61 16.98 -2.93
N THR A 355 -33.30 15.87 -3.16
CA THR A 355 -32.70 14.53 -3.35
C THR A 355 -32.69 14.19 -4.84
N SER A 356 -31.53 13.79 -5.38
CA SER A 356 -31.39 13.51 -6.80
C SER A 356 -32.18 12.28 -7.26
N LEU A 357 -32.69 12.34 -8.48
CA LEU A 357 -33.35 11.25 -9.17
C LEU A 357 -32.32 10.24 -9.73
N LYS A 358 -32.81 9.06 -10.12
CA LYS A 358 -31.95 8.06 -10.77
C LYS A 358 -31.59 8.52 -12.19
N GLY A 359 -30.31 8.64 -12.48
CA GLY A 359 -29.79 9.23 -13.71
C GLY A 359 -29.64 10.76 -13.66
N GLU A 360 -29.82 11.36 -12.49
CA GLU A 360 -29.46 12.74 -12.19
C GLU A 360 -28.20 12.76 -11.31
N GLU A 361 -27.19 13.54 -11.72
CA GLU A 361 -25.99 13.82 -10.91
C GLU A 361 -26.01 15.28 -10.46
N ILE A 362 -25.65 15.53 -9.20
CA ILE A 362 -25.69 16.86 -8.57
C ILE A 362 -24.32 17.27 -8.04
N GLY A 363 -24.02 18.57 -8.08
CA GLY A 363 -22.81 19.18 -7.56
C GLY A 363 -23.07 20.25 -6.52
N ALA A 364 -22.01 20.61 -5.79
CA ALA A 364 -21.94 21.72 -4.84
C ALA A 364 -20.77 22.63 -5.17
N ALA A 365 -20.83 23.88 -4.72
CA ALA A 365 -19.74 24.84 -4.81
C ALA A 365 -19.56 25.64 -3.51
N VAL A 366 -18.30 25.95 -3.18
CA VAL A 366 -17.93 26.95 -2.17
C VAL A 366 -17.05 27.99 -2.86
N ALA A 367 -17.40 29.25 -2.74
CA ALA A 367 -16.67 30.37 -3.32
C ALA A 367 -16.15 31.31 -2.22
N ALA A 368 -14.93 31.82 -2.39
CA ALA A 368 -14.26 32.74 -1.48
C ALA A 368 -13.81 33.98 -2.26
N HIS A 369 -14.40 35.12 -1.91
CA HIS A 369 -14.16 36.44 -2.49
C HIS A 369 -13.04 37.17 -1.73
N VAL A 370 -12.09 37.75 -2.46
CA VAL A 370 -11.05 38.64 -1.90
C VAL A 370 -10.83 39.89 -2.74
N VAL A 371 -10.51 40.99 -2.07
CA VAL A 371 -10.04 42.23 -2.71
C VAL A 371 -8.53 42.37 -2.47
N ILE A 372 -7.76 42.45 -3.55
CA ILE A 372 -6.30 42.52 -3.55
C ILE A 372 -5.84 43.84 -4.19
N PRO A 373 -5.45 44.84 -3.39
CA PRO A 373 -4.89 46.09 -3.92
C PRO A 373 -3.58 45.86 -4.71
N PRO A 374 -3.08 46.87 -5.45
CA PRO A 374 -1.81 46.79 -6.17
C PRO A 374 -0.63 46.46 -5.23
N GLY A 375 0.17 45.44 -5.57
CA GLY A 375 1.32 45.00 -4.79
C GLY A 375 0.99 44.15 -3.54
N GLU A 376 -0.29 44.01 -3.18
CA GLU A 376 -0.72 43.25 -2.00
C GLU A 376 -0.85 41.75 -2.26
N LYS A 377 -0.88 40.96 -1.17
CA LYS A 377 -1.23 39.54 -1.19
C LYS A 377 -2.41 39.19 -0.29
N ARG A 378 -3.19 38.18 -0.65
CA ARG A 378 -4.24 37.57 0.18
C ARG A 378 -4.08 36.06 0.20
N ASN A 379 -4.49 35.43 1.30
CA ASN A 379 -4.50 33.98 1.45
C ASN A 379 -5.94 33.50 1.62
N VAL A 380 -6.30 32.40 0.95
CA VAL A 380 -7.62 31.76 0.98
C VAL A 380 -7.39 30.28 1.24
N VAL A 381 -8.21 29.62 2.06
CA VAL A 381 -8.02 28.20 2.41
C VAL A 381 -9.33 27.44 2.22
N PHE A 382 -9.25 26.36 1.45
CA PHE A 382 -10.32 25.38 1.30
C PHE A 382 -9.92 24.04 1.89
N SER A 383 -10.91 23.22 2.27
CA SER A 383 -10.73 21.84 2.71
C SER A 383 -11.69 20.92 1.98
N LEU A 384 -11.21 19.71 1.69
CA LEU A 384 -12.00 18.55 1.30
C LEU A 384 -11.90 17.50 2.42
N ALA A 385 -13.01 16.91 2.82
CA ALA A 385 -13.03 15.73 3.69
C ALA A 385 -14.09 14.71 3.23
N TRP A 386 -13.91 13.45 3.61
CA TRP A 386 -14.91 12.38 3.38
C TRP A 386 -15.04 11.48 4.61
N ASP A 387 -16.27 11.31 5.09
CA ASP A 387 -16.61 10.33 6.13
C ASP A 387 -17.18 9.09 5.45
N ALA A 388 -16.49 7.97 5.65
CA ALA A 388 -16.79 6.64 5.13
C ALA A 388 -16.41 5.63 6.24
N PRO A 389 -17.11 5.63 7.38
CA PRO A 389 -16.59 5.15 8.66
C PRO A 389 -16.56 3.62 8.76
N VAL A 390 -17.17 2.91 7.81
CA VAL A 390 -17.25 1.46 7.76
C VAL A 390 -16.56 0.94 6.49
N VAL A 391 -15.50 0.17 6.70
CA VAL A 391 -14.91 -0.74 5.72
C VAL A 391 -15.82 -1.95 5.60
N LYS A 392 -16.27 -2.29 4.38
CA LYS A 392 -17.03 -3.51 4.11
C LYS A 392 -16.34 -4.31 3.00
N PHE A 393 -16.03 -5.57 3.27
CA PHE A 393 -15.47 -6.50 2.27
C PHE A 393 -16.57 -7.31 1.56
N MET A 394 -16.22 -7.97 0.45
CA MET A 394 -17.21 -8.59 -0.45
C MET A 394 -17.99 -9.76 0.18
N LYS A 395 -17.39 -10.51 1.11
CA LYS A 395 -18.11 -11.53 1.91
C LYS A 395 -18.91 -10.95 3.08
N GLY A 396 -18.96 -9.63 3.20
CA GLY A 396 -19.84 -8.90 4.11
C GLY A 396 -19.22 -8.52 5.45
N ARG A 397 -18.05 -9.05 5.81
CA ARG A 397 -17.34 -8.65 7.04
C ARG A 397 -17.03 -7.15 6.99
N SER A 398 -17.28 -6.49 8.11
CA SER A 398 -17.21 -5.03 8.21
C SER A 398 -16.47 -4.58 9.47
N TYR A 399 -15.68 -3.52 9.33
CA TYR A 399 -14.81 -2.93 10.37
C TYR A 399 -14.92 -1.41 10.32
N HIS A 400 -14.52 -0.71 11.39
CA HIS A 400 -14.39 0.75 11.36
C HIS A 400 -13.00 1.20 10.89
N ARG A 401 -12.90 2.37 10.25
CA ARG A 401 -11.61 2.98 9.85
C ARG A 401 -10.97 3.70 11.04
N ARG A 402 -9.63 3.69 11.17
CA ARG A 402 -8.90 4.23 12.34
C ARG A 402 -9.36 5.62 12.82
N TYR A 403 -9.68 6.54 11.92
CA TYR A 403 -10.09 7.90 12.31
C TYR A 403 -11.41 7.97 13.10
N THR A 404 -12.24 6.92 13.09
CA THR A 404 -13.50 6.89 13.87
C THR A 404 -13.25 6.89 15.37
N GLN A 405 -12.04 6.55 15.84
CA GLN A 405 -11.63 6.75 17.24
C GLN A 405 -11.66 8.23 17.66
N PHE A 406 -11.52 9.16 16.72
CA PHE A 406 -11.42 10.61 17.00
C PHE A 406 -12.66 11.40 16.53
N TYR A 407 -13.39 10.88 15.53
CA TYR A 407 -14.56 11.53 14.94
C TYR A 407 -15.89 10.78 15.15
N GLY A 408 -15.87 9.58 15.73
CA GLY A 408 -17.05 8.72 15.89
C GLY A 408 -17.38 7.92 14.63
N THR A 409 -18.47 7.15 14.70
CA THR A 409 -18.84 6.12 13.71
C THR A 409 -20.14 6.41 12.95
N SER A 410 -20.62 7.66 13.00
CA SER A 410 -21.98 8.05 12.59
C SER A 410 -22.18 8.28 11.09
N GLY A 411 -21.12 8.49 10.31
CA GLY A 411 -21.21 8.71 8.85
C GLY A 411 -21.60 10.13 8.45
N ASN A 412 -21.55 11.09 9.37
CA ASN A 412 -21.83 12.51 9.13
C ASN A 412 -20.70 13.46 9.57
N ALA A 413 -19.54 12.95 9.98
CA ALA A 413 -18.44 13.72 10.57
C ALA A 413 -17.66 14.56 9.56
N ALA A 414 -17.91 14.43 8.25
CA ALA A 414 -17.14 15.07 7.20
C ALA A 414 -17.01 16.60 7.34
N SER A 415 -18.08 17.30 7.77
CA SER A 415 -18.02 18.75 8.01
C SER A 415 -17.08 19.10 9.17
N LYS A 416 -17.09 18.31 10.25
CA LYS A 416 -16.16 18.48 11.38
C LYS A 416 -14.71 18.17 10.97
N ILE A 417 -14.48 17.10 10.21
CA ILE A 417 -13.14 16.77 9.69
C ILE A 417 -12.61 17.92 8.79
N ALA A 418 -13.46 18.52 7.96
CA ALA A 418 -13.12 19.68 7.13
C ALA A 418 -12.81 20.93 7.98
N HIS A 419 -13.64 21.26 8.97
CA HIS A 419 -13.40 22.33 9.94
C HIS A 419 -12.07 22.14 10.68
N ASP A 420 -11.85 20.99 11.30
CA ASP A 420 -10.65 20.68 12.07
C ASP A 420 -9.39 20.71 11.18
N ALA A 421 -9.51 20.38 9.90
CA ALA A 421 -8.44 20.53 8.91
C ALA A 421 -8.13 22.00 8.57
N LEU A 422 -9.16 22.85 8.36
CA LEU A 422 -8.98 24.30 8.11
C LEU A 422 -8.29 25.01 9.27
N LEU A 423 -8.47 24.52 10.50
CA LEU A 423 -7.79 25.02 11.70
C LEU A 423 -6.40 24.40 11.89
N GLY A 424 -6.26 23.09 11.67
CA GLY A 424 -5.07 22.32 12.02
C GLY A 424 -3.91 22.35 10.99
N TYR A 425 -4.19 22.61 9.71
CA TYR A 425 -3.22 22.31 8.63
C TYR A 425 -1.83 22.95 8.79
N ARG A 426 -1.72 24.12 9.44
CA ARG A 426 -0.43 24.78 9.66
C ARG A 426 0.49 24.00 10.59
N LYS A 427 -0.07 23.29 11.58
CA LYS A 427 0.67 22.33 12.41
C LYS A 427 1.18 21.20 11.52
N TRP A 428 0.32 20.62 10.68
CA TRP A 428 0.71 19.54 9.77
C TRP A 428 1.83 19.97 8.83
N GLU A 429 1.76 21.16 8.22
CA GLU A 429 2.84 21.70 7.38
C GLU A 429 4.16 21.84 8.16
N MET A 430 4.12 22.34 9.40
CA MET A 430 5.31 22.45 10.26
C MET A 430 5.90 21.08 10.64
N ASP A 431 5.05 20.11 10.99
CA ASP A 431 5.46 18.74 11.35
C ASP A 431 6.06 18.03 10.12
N ILE A 432 5.45 18.19 8.94
CA ILE A 432 5.94 17.67 7.65
C ILE A 432 7.29 18.30 7.29
N ASP A 433 7.43 19.63 7.41
CA ASP A 433 8.72 20.32 7.27
C ASP A 433 9.70 20.02 8.41
N GLY A 434 9.26 19.36 9.49
CA GLY A 434 10.10 18.85 10.56
C GLY A 434 10.85 17.60 10.11
N TRP A 435 10.12 16.54 9.77
CA TRP A 435 10.71 15.23 9.45
C TRP A 435 11.37 15.16 8.07
N GLN A 436 10.90 15.91 7.07
CA GLN A 436 11.54 15.92 5.74
C GLN A 436 12.90 16.65 5.74
N ARG A 437 13.04 17.67 6.59
CA ARG A 437 14.14 18.66 6.57
C ARG A 437 15.55 18.09 6.73
N PRO A 438 15.84 17.11 7.60
CA PRO A 438 17.19 16.52 7.71
C PRO A 438 17.66 15.91 6.38
N ILE A 439 16.85 15.05 5.79
CA ILE A 439 17.14 14.38 4.51
C ILE A 439 17.20 15.38 3.36
N LEU A 440 16.27 16.35 3.31
CA LEU A 440 16.31 17.43 2.30
C LEU A 440 17.56 18.30 2.40
N ARG A 441 18.17 18.42 3.59
CA ARG A 441 19.36 19.25 3.83
C ARG A 441 20.69 18.51 3.70
N ASP A 442 20.77 17.19 3.86
CA ASP A 442 22.04 16.48 3.66
C ASP A 442 22.46 16.58 2.16
N GLU A 443 23.60 17.25 1.92
CA GLU A 443 24.14 17.53 0.59
C GLU A 443 24.95 16.37 -0.02
N LYS A 444 25.26 15.34 0.77
CA LYS A 444 25.90 14.10 0.30
C LYS A 444 24.95 13.27 -0.56
N LEU A 445 23.64 13.36 -0.29
CA LEU A 445 22.60 12.66 -1.04
C LEU A 445 22.34 13.35 -2.40
N PRO A 446 22.11 12.59 -3.49
CA PRO A 446 21.69 13.17 -4.78
C PRO A 446 20.39 13.98 -4.68
N GLU A 447 20.20 14.98 -5.56
CA GLU A 447 18.95 15.75 -5.62
C GLU A 447 17.75 14.88 -5.99
N TRP A 448 17.86 14.08 -7.05
CA TRP A 448 16.82 13.14 -7.47
C TRP A 448 16.43 12.19 -6.33
N TYR A 449 17.40 11.64 -5.59
CA TYR A 449 17.15 10.65 -4.54
C TYR A 449 16.28 11.22 -3.42
N ARG A 450 16.63 12.42 -2.93
CA ARG A 450 15.85 13.13 -1.90
C ARG A 450 14.43 13.45 -2.36
N ILE A 451 14.20 13.64 -3.67
CA ILE A 451 12.88 13.91 -4.24
C ILE A 451 12.07 12.62 -4.39
N THR A 452 12.66 11.54 -4.90
CA THR A 452 11.97 10.26 -5.12
C THR A 452 11.68 9.53 -3.81
N LEU A 453 12.60 9.53 -2.84
CA LEU A 453 12.43 8.87 -1.54
C LEU A 453 11.13 9.27 -0.82
N PHE A 454 10.77 10.57 -0.84
CA PHE A 454 9.49 11.02 -0.31
C PHE A 454 8.33 10.73 -1.25
N ASN A 455 8.49 10.97 -2.56
CA ASN A 455 7.37 10.83 -3.51
C ASN A 455 6.92 9.37 -3.76
N GLU A 456 7.76 8.35 -3.54
CA GLU A 456 7.37 6.93 -3.57
C GLU A 456 6.46 6.54 -2.36
N LEU A 457 6.49 7.30 -1.25
CA LEU A 457 5.59 7.07 -0.10
C LEU A 457 4.10 7.29 -0.41
N TYR A 458 3.78 7.87 -1.57
CA TYR A 458 2.41 8.00 -2.06
C TYR A 458 1.64 6.66 -2.03
N TYR A 459 2.35 5.53 -2.14
CA TYR A 459 1.77 4.19 -2.05
C TYR A 459 1.06 3.92 -0.72
N LEU A 460 1.56 4.46 0.40
CA LEU A 460 0.93 4.29 1.72
C LEU A 460 -0.42 5.02 1.85
N VAL A 461 -0.84 5.77 0.82
CA VAL A 461 -2.19 6.35 0.68
C VAL A 461 -2.91 5.74 -0.54
N ALA A 462 -2.27 5.71 -1.71
CA ALA A 462 -2.86 5.28 -2.99
C ALA A 462 -2.73 3.78 -3.33
N GLY A 463 -2.22 2.97 -2.40
CA GLY A 463 -2.19 1.51 -2.46
C GLY A 463 -3.47 0.85 -1.96
N GLY A 464 -4.64 1.50 -2.11
CA GLY A 464 -5.94 0.96 -1.67
C GLY A 464 -6.11 0.86 -0.14
N THR A 465 -5.36 1.65 0.63
CA THR A 465 -5.07 1.36 2.05
C THR A 465 -6.30 1.33 2.96
N ILE A 466 -6.24 0.42 3.94
CA ILE A 466 -7.25 0.18 4.97
C ILE A 466 -6.52 0.10 6.32
N TRP A 467 -7.05 0.80 7.32
CA TRP A 467 -6.54 0.79 8.68
C TRP A 467 -7.74 0.69 9.62
N THR A 468 -7.84 -0.36 10.43
CA THR A 468 -8.96 -0.54 11.35
C THR A 468 -8.81 0.32 12.60
N ASP A 469 -9.92 0.57 13.29
CA ASP A 469 -9.93 1.23 14.60
C ASP A 469 -9.36 0.37 15.74
N GLY A 470 -9.10 -0.92 15.48
CA GLY A 470 -8.65 -1.91 16.46
C GLY A 470 -9.78 -2.65 17.17
N ASN A 471 -11.05 -2.33 16.92
CA ASN A 471 -12.16 -3.12 17.43
C ASN A 471 -12.36 -4.42 16.62
N PRO A 472 -12.94 -5.47 17.23
CA PRO A 472 -13.44 -6.63 16.49
C PRO A 472 -14.45 -6.24 15.41
N SER A 473 -14.62 -7.10 14.40
CA SER A 473 -15.57 -6.85 13.31
C SER A 473 -16.99 -6.60 13.83
N LEU A 474 -17.76 -5.79 13.10
CA LEU A 474 -19.09 -5.34 13.51
C LEU A 474 -20.09 -6.47 13.73
N GLN A 475 -19.88 -7.63 13.10
CA GLN A 475 -20.68 -8.84 13.30
C GLN A 475 -20.34 -9.56 14.62
N GLY A 476 -19.10 -9.47 15.10
CA GLY A 476 -18.67 -10.09 16.36
C GLY A 476 -19.33 -9.49 17.61
N ARG A 477 -19.70 -8.19 17.56
CA ARG A 477 -20.40 -7.52 18.68
C ARG A 477 -21.81 -8.06 18.94
N GLY A 478 -22.42 -8.81 18.02
CA GLY A 478 -23.75 -9.40 18.20
C GLY A 478 -23.82 -10.56 19.20
N ASN A 479 -22.69 -11.24 19.46
CA ASN A 479 -22.63 -12.43 20.32
C ASN A 479 -21.98 -12.17 21.70
N LEU A 480 -21.82 -10.89 22.09
CA LEU A 480 -21.23 -10.49 23.37
C LEU A 480 -22.29 -9.98 24.36
N SER A 481 -23.35 -10.76 24.54
CA SER A 481 -24.19 -10.75 25.75
C SER A 481 -23.76 -11.92 26.65
N ALA A 482 -23.68 -11.67 27.96
CA ALA A 482 -23.04 -12.61 28.90
C ALA A 482 -23.83 -13.92 29.07
N PRO A 483 -23.16 -15.06 29.32
CA PRO A 483 -23.82 -16.34 29.59
C PRO A 483 -24.55 -16.30 30.94
N GLY A 484 -25.86 -16.09 30.89
CA GLY A 484 -26.74 -16.22 32.05
C GLY A 484 -26.82 -17.67 32.56
N SER A 485 -26.91 -17.84 33.87
CA SER A 485 -27.00 -19.14 34.55
C SER A 485 -28.30 -19.90 34.21
N PRO A 486 -28.28 -21.25 34.19
CA PRO A 486 -29.48 -22.05 33.97
C PRO A 486 -30.35 -22.11 35.22
N GLU A 487 -31.59 -21.66 35.13
CA GLU A 487 -32.65 -21.93 36.13
C GLU A 487 -33.85 -22.66 35.53
N SER A 488 -34.66 -23.25 36.42
CA SER A 488 -35.52 -24.40 36.14
C SER A 488 -36.94 -24.07 35.66
N LEU A 489 -37.53 -25.05 34.95
CA LEU A 489 -38.97 -25.21 34.77
C LEU A 489 -39.76 -25.02 36.09
N LEU A 490 -40.87 -24.27 36.07
CA LEU A 490 -42.19 -24.71 36.58
C LEU A 490 -43.32 -23.65 36.47
N SER A 491 -44.57 -24.14 36.52
CA SER A 491 -45.81 -23.48 36.98
C SER A 491 -46.40 -22.25 36.24
N THR A 492 -47.34 -22.55 35.34
CA THR A 492 -48.72 -22.00 35.23
C THR A 492 -49.19 -20.82 36.11
N GLY A 493 -49.87 -19.85 35.48
CA GLY A 493 -50.74 -18.82 36.10
C GLY A 493 -50.17 -17.40 35.99
N GLY A 494 -50.95 -16.32 35.88
CA GLY A 494 -52.42 -16.17 35.78
C GLY A 494 -52.83 -14.72 36.15
N ALA A 495 -53.86 -14.16 35.49
CA ALA A 495 -54.24 -12.73 35.47
C ALA A 495 -53.18 -11.79 34.81
N SER A 496 -53.46 -10.78 33.98
CA SER A 496 -54.62 -9.91 33.66
C SER A 496 -54.74 -8.59 34.44
N GLU A 497 -55.20 -7.55 33.72
CA GLU A 497 -55.47 -6.15 34.14
C GLU A 497 -54.24 -5.22 34.17
N THR A 498 -54.23 -4.00 33.57
CA THR A 498 -55.21 -3.23 32.73
C THR A 498 -54.43 -2.48 31.61
N ASN A 499 -54.96 -2.18 30.42
CA ASN A 499 -55.82 -1.04 30.01
C ASN A 499 -55.36 0.33 30.59
N SER A 500 -55.44 1.47 29.88
CA SER A 500 -56.22 1.85 28.68
C SER A 500 -55.42 2.78 27.74
N ASP A 501 -55.46 2.66 26.41
CA ASP A 501 -56.48 3.18 25.44
C ASP A 501 -56.44 4.73 25.31
N ASP A 502 -56.73 5.43 24.19
CA ASP A 502 -57.03 5.13 22.76
C ASP A 502 -56.69 6.44 21.94
N GLU A 503 -56.94 6.71 20.64
CA GLU A 503 -57.65 6.08 19.52
C GLU A 503 -57.08 6.60 18.15
N SER A 504 -57.32 5.85 17.06
CA SER A 504 -57.65 6.31 15.67
C SER A 504 -56.71 7.24 14.84
N VAL A 505 -56.92 7.48 13.52
CA VAL A 505 -57.98 7.07 12.56
C VAL A 505 -57.42 6.80 11.13
N TYR A 506 -58.18 6.03 10.33
CA TYR A 506 -58.18 5.91 8.85
C TYR A 506 -56.92 5.37 8.11
N GLY A 507 -57.02 4.55 7.06
CA GLY A 507 -58.15 3.71 6.60
C GLY A 507 -58.48 3.77 5.09
N MET A 508 -58.12 2.69 4.36
CA MET A 508 -58.72 2.21 3.08
C MET A 508 -58.55 3.07 1.79
N ALA A 509 -58.61 2.53 0.55
CA ALA A 509 -58.42 1.16 0.02
C ALA A 509 -58.46 1.17 -1.55
N ARG A 510 -58.32 -0.02 -2.18
CA ARG A 510 -58.60 -0.39 -3.60
C ARG A 510 -57.52 0.04 -4.62
N GLY A 511 -57.06 -0.78 -5.58
CA GLY A 511 -57.34 -2.19 -5.93
C GLY A 511 -58.49 -2.42 -6.94
N PRO A 512 -58.56 -3.57 -7.66
CA PRO A 512 -57.63 -4.72 -7.78
C PRO A 512 -56.60 -4.46 -8.91
N SER A 513 -56.28 -5.22 -9.98
CA SER A 513 -56.66 -6.50 -10.66
C SER A 513 -55.73 -6.65 -11.90
N ASP A 514 -55.44 -7.77 -12.59
CA ASP A 514 -55.52 -9.25 -12.47
C ASP A 514 -54.77 -9.83 -13.73
N LEU A 515 -54.65 -11.11 -14.15
CA LEU A 515 -55.19 -12.44 -13.78
C LEU A 515 -54.27 -13.54 -14.42
N ARG A 516 -53.91 -14.66 -13.74
CA ARG A 516 -53.97 -16.08 -14.23
C ARG A 516 -53.15 -17.10 -13.43
N SER A 517 -53.59 -18.36 -13.50
CA SER A 517 -53.14 -19.53 -12.73
C SER A 517 -52.83 -20.74 -13.63
N GLN A 518 -52.17 -21.77 -13.09
CA GLN A 518 -52.66 -23.17 -13.19
C GLN A 518 -51.96 -24.14 -12.22
N SER A 519 -52.65 -25.26 -11.92
CA SER A 519 -52.34 -26.38 -10.99
C SER A 519 -52.42 -27.72 -11.78
N PHE A 520 -52.24 -28.96 -11.29
CA PHE A 520 -52.46 -29.64 -9.99
C PHE A 520 -51.77 -31.06 -9.99
N GLY A 521 -51.71 -31.76 -8.84
CA GLY A 521 -51.39 -33.22 -8.69
C GLY A 521 -50.01 -33.50 -8.05
N ARG A 522 -49.77 -34.34 -7.02
CA ARG A 522 -50.27 -35.67 -6.52
C ARG A 522 -49.87 -36.86 -7.42
N GLU A 523 -49.43 -38.03 -6.93
CA GLU A 523 -49.47 -38.62 -5.55
C GLU A 523 -48.25 -39.56 -5.22
N GLN A 524 -48.30 -40.34 -4.12
CA GLN A 524 -47.22 -41.26 -3.60
C GLN A 524 -47.39 -42.75 -4.12
N PRO A 525 -46.93 -43.90 -3.51
CA PRO A 525 -46.09 -44.20 -2.29
C PRO A 525 -45.14 -45.47 -2.31
N VAL A 526 -44.55 -45.80 -1.12
CA VAL A 526 -43.94 -47.09 -0.65
C VAL A 526 -42.53 -47.48 -1.20
N GLY A 527 -41.56 -48.04 -0.44
CA GLY A 527 -41.41 -48.25 1.03
C GLY A 527 -40.66 -49.55 1.44
N ARG A 528 -40.15 -49.63 2.71
CA ARG A 528 -39.53 -50.81 3.43
C ARG A 528 -38.23 -51.38 2.83
N ASN A 529 -37.29 -52.10 3.50
CA ASN A 529 -36.92 -52.48 4.89
C ASN A 529 -35.42 -53.00 4.82
N ASP A 530 -34.63 -53.49 5.80
CA ASP A 530 -34.63 -53.77 7.26
C ASP A 530 -33.12 -53.78 7.72
N ALA A 531 -32.70 -53.31 8.90
CA ALA A 531 -32.54 -53.97 10.23
C ALA A 531 -31.26 -54.86 10.45
N VAL A 532 -30.88 -55.05 11.73
CA VAL A 532 -29.73 -55.86 12.28
C VAL A 532 -28.33 -55.21 12.16
N GLY A 533 -27.42 -55.23 13.16
CA GLY A 533 -27.55 -55.68 14.56
C GLY A 533 -26.30 -55.49 15.47
N GLU A 534 -26.59 -55.16 16.74
CA GLU A 534 -25.84 -55.15 18.03
C GLU A 534 -24.38 -55.67 18.26
N LYS A 535 -23.71 -55.01 19.25
CA LYS A 535 -22.78 -55.53 20.31
C LYS A 535 -21.33 -55.97 19.90
N SER A 536 -20.29 -55.93 20.76
CA SER A 536 -20.08 -55.41 22.14
C SER A 536 -18.58 -55.39 22.57
N PHE A 537 -18.23 -54.56 23.59
CA PHE A 537 -17.17 -54.68 24.67
C PHE A 537 -15.95 -55.64 24.53
N ARG A 538 -14.73 -55.40 25.09
CA ARG A 538 -14.30 -54.68 26.34
C ARG A 538 -12.76 -54.40 26.41
N TYR A 539 -12.32 -53.72 27.49
CA TYR A 539 -10.95 -53.25 27.83
C TYR A 539 -9.90 -54.31 28.30
N VAL A 540 -8.61 -54.08 27.96
CA VAL A 540 -7.32 -54.26 28.74
C VAL A 540 -6.22 -53.40 28.04
N GLY A 541 -5.16 -52.81 28.64
CA GLY A 541 -4.88 -52.48 30.05
C GLY A 541 -3.38 -52.34 30.47
N VAL A 542 -2.88 -51.09 30.63
CA VAL A 542 -1.78 -50.62 31.54
C VAL A 542 -0.28 -50.79 31.15
N SER A 543 0.55 -49.80 31.61
CA SER A 543 2.04 -49.69 31.70
C SER A 543 2.81 -49.17 30.46
N GLU A 544 3.92 -48.41 30.56
CA GLU A 544 4.38 -47.34 31.50
C GLU A 544 5.57 -46.56 30.86
N TYR A 545 5.98 -45.43 31.47
CA TYR A 545 7.07 -44.48 31.13
C TYR A 545 8.22 -44.84 30.16
N GLY A 546 8.65 -43.84 29.36
CA GLY A 546 9.97 -43.78 28.71
C GLY A 546 10.26 -42.43 28.03
N ASP A 547 11.39 -41.79 28.36
CA ASP A 547 11.84 -40.50 27.78
C ASP A 547 12.63 -40.66 26.47
N GLY A 548 12.66 -39.60 25.65
CA GLY A 548 13.66 -39.39 24.60
C GLY A 548 13.11 -39.36 23.17
N LEU A 549 13.05 -38.17 22.57
CA LEU A 549 12.88 -37.98 21.13
C LEU A 549 14.23 -37.64 20.50
N ASP A 550 14.83 -38.63 19.84
CA ASP A 550 16.00 -38.48 18.97
C ASP A 550 15.59 -38.74 17.52
N PHE A 551 16.11 -37.95 16.57
CA PHE A 551 15.65 -37.94 15.18
C PHE A 551 16.65 -38.65 14.25
N SER A 552 16.39 -39.93 13.96
CA SER A 552 17.11 -40.68 12.90
C SER A 552 16.30 -41.87 12.37
N PRO A 553 15.90 -41.90 11.09
CA PRO A 553 15.28 -43.06 10.45
C PRO A 553 16.31 -43.88 9.65
N GLU A 554 16.64 -45.09 10.11
CA GLU A 554 17.44 -46.03 9.32
C GLU A 554 16.61 -46.88 8.34
N ARG A 555 17.29 -47.28 7.27
CA ARG A 555 16.85 -47.99 6.05
C ARG A 555 15.92 -49.19 6.26
N SER A 556 14.99 -49.35 5.31
CA SER A 556 14.53 -50.67 4.84
C SER A 556 14.60 -50.76 3.31
N ASN A 557 15.35 -51.72 2.76
CA ASN A 557 15.33 -52.03 1.34
C ASN A 557 14.03 -52.73 0.94
N ASN A 558 13.45 -52.39 -0.21
CA ASN A 558 12.86 -53.38 -1.11
C ASN A 558 12.83 -52.88 -2.56
N ASN A 559 12.71 -53.82 -3.50
CA ASN A 559 13.14 -53.62 -4.89
C ASN A 559 12.01 -53.87 -5.89
N THR A 560 11.48 -52.81 -6.51
CA THR A 560 10.50 -52.87 -7.61
C THR A 560 10.77 -51.74 -8.62
N ARG A 561 10.42 -51.98 -9.89
CA ARG A 561 10.64 -51.03 -11.01
C ARG A 561 9.42 -50.11 -11.23
N PRO A 562 9.60 -48.97 -11.91
CA PRO A 562 8.71 -47.80 -11.75
C PRO A 562 7.58 -47.72 -12.78
N ASP A 563 6.49 -47.05 -12.39
CA ASP A 563 5.51 -46.37 -13.26
C ASP A 563 4.88 -45.17 -12.49
N ASP A 564 4.71 -44.03 -13.17
CA ASP A 564 4.01 -42.77 -12.80
C ASP A 564 4.06 -42.23 -11.33
N GLU A 565 5.08 -41.42 -11.03
CA GLU A 565 5.07 -40.51 -9.87
C GLU A 565 4.31 -39.19 -10.16
N GLY A 566 3.11 -39.04 -9.57
CA GLY A 566 2.33 -37.79 -9.69
C GLY A 566 1.63 -37.29 -8.42
N THR A 567 1.55 -38.13 -7.38
CA THR A 567 0.47 -38.03 -6.37
C THR A 567 0.96 -38.00 -4.91
N GLU A 568 2.08 -38.64 -4.56
CA GLU A 568 2.52 -38.75 -3.15
C GLU A 568 2.79 -37.41 -2.45
N MET A 569 3.37 -36.45 -3.17
CA MET A 569 3.96 -35.25 -2.56
C MET A 569 2.94 -34.35 -1.85
N ALA A 570 1.65 -34.41 -2.24
CA ALA A 570 0.59 -33.65 -1.58
C ALA A 570 0.06 -34.31 -0.29
N VAL A 571 0.32 -35.62 -0.10
CA VAL A 571 0.02 -36.34 1.16
C VAL A 571 1.12 -36.04 2.17
N LYS A 572 2.38 -36.14 1.74
CA LYS A 572 3.57 -35.88 2.58
C LYS A 572 3.60 -34.48 3.21
N THR A 573 3.10 -33.42 2.55
CA THR A 573 2.99 -32.07 3.15
C THR A 573 1.92 -31.99 4.24
N ASP A 574 0.77 -32.66 4.09
CA ASP A 574 -0.29 -32.71 5.11
C ASP A 574 0.20 -33.48 6.35
N ASP A 575 0.83 -34.64 6.15
CA ASP A 575 1.43 -35.44 7.22
C ASP A 575 2.56 -34.70 7.96
N THR A 576 3.47 -34.03 7.24
CA THR A 576 4.53 -33.20 7.85
C THR A 576 3.95 -32.08 8.71
N SER A 577 2.86 -31.45 8.24
CA SER A 577 2.20 -30.36 8.95
C SER A 577 1.49 -30.82 10.22
N ARG A 578 0.91 -32.02 10.20
CA ARG A 578 0.30 -32.66 11.37
C ARG A 578 1.35 -33.11 12.40
N ALA A 579 2.46 -33.68 11.93
CA ALA A 579 3.59 -34.04 12.79
C ALA A 579 4.22 -32.81 13.45
N LEU A 580 4.43 -31.73 12.68
CA LEU A 580 4.89 -30.44 13.19
C LEU A 580 3.90 -29.86 14.21
N PHE A 581 2.60 -29.88 13.90
CA PHE A 581 1.56 -29.39 14.79
C PHE A 581 1.54 -30.12 16.14
N GLU A 582 1.53 -31.46 16.16
CA GLU A 582 1.56 -32.23 17.41
C GLU A 582 2.89 -32.05 18.18
N ALA A 583 4.02 -31.87 17.49
CA ALA A 583 5.30 -31.52 18.12
C ALA A 583 5.32 -30.08 18.70
N MET A 584 4.59 -29.14 18.09
CA MET A 584 4.48 -27.75 18.54
C MET A 584 3.41 -27.52 19.60
N LYS A 585 2.47 -28.45 19.76
CA LYS A 585 1.37 -28.43 20.73
C LYS A 585 1.75 -28.00 22.16
N PRO A 586 2.91 -28.38 22.75
CA PRO A 586 3.34 -27.89 24.07
C PRO A 586 3.85 -26.44 24.11
N ARG A 587 4.02 -25.80 22.94
CA ARG A 587 4.52 -24.42 22.77
C ARG A 587 3.43 -23.45 22.27
N LEU A 588 2.23 -23.93 21.97
CA LEU A 588 1.10 -23.09 21.56
C LEU A 588 0.35 -22.54 22.80
N PRO A 589 -0.27 -21.35 22.72
CA PRO A 589 -1.12 -20.85 23.79
C PRO A 589 -2.29 -21.80 24.07
N THR A 590 -2.65 -21.97 25.34
CA THR A 590 -3.84 -22.72 25.76
C THR A 590 -4.84 -21.82 26.46
N ASP A 591 -6.14 -22.15 26.35
CA ASP A 591 -7.19 -21.53 27.15
C ASP A 591 -7.16 -22.02 28.63
N PRO A 592 -7.91 -21.40 29.56
CA PRO A 592 -7.95 -21.81 30.98
C PRO A 592 -8.52 -23.21 31.24
N SER A 593 -9.07 -23.86 30.23
CA SER A 593 -9.54 -25.26 30.23
C SER A 593 -8.53 -26.25 29.64
N GLY A 594 -7.38 -25.77 29.15
CA GLY A 594 -6.31 -26.57 28.57
C GLY A 594 -6.44 -26.88 27.08
N ASN A 595 -7.41 -26.30 26.35
CA ASN A 595 -7.49 -26.46 24.89
C ASN A 595 -6.47 -25.54 24.21
N ILE A 596 -5.96 -25.95 23.05
CA ILE A 596 -5.10 -25.10 22.21
C ILE A 596 -5.92 -23.91 21.70
N ASN A 597 -5.51 -22.70 22.06
CA ASN A 597 -6.14 -21.46 21.63
C ASN A 597 -5.32 -20.82 20.51
N TYR A 598 -5.66 -21.14 19.26
CA TYR A 598 -5.00 -20.54 18.10
C TYR A 598 -5.26 -19.01 18.07
N PRO A 599 -4.24 -18.18 17.82
CA PRO A 599 -4.45 -16.76 17.60
C PRO A 599 -5.29 -16.56 16.32
N THR A 600 -6.54 -16.10 16.48
CA THR A 600 -7.49 -15.90 15.36
C THR A 600 -7.30 -14.57 14.63
N SER A 601 -6.38 -13.73 15.10
CA SER A 601 -6.00 -12.44 14.50
C SER A 601 -4.65 -11.97 15.06
N GLY A 602 -3.97 -11.03 14.39
CA GLY A 602 -2.80 -10.36 14.96
C GLY A 602 -3.12 -9.57 16.23
N ILE A 603 -4.36 -9.07 16.37
CA ILE A 603 -4.84 -8.40 17.60
C ILE A 603 -4.74 -9.34 18.81
N SER A 604 -5.05 -10.64 18.65
CA SER A 604 -4.92 -11.63 19.73
C SER A 604 -3.49 -12.00 20.13
N LEU A 605 -2.48 -11.39 19.50
CA LEU A 605 -1.05 -11.50 19.86
C LEU A 605 -0.50 -10.24 20.58
N LEU A 606 -1.35 -9.24 20.87
CA LEU A 606 -1.00 -8.14 21.76
C LEU A 606 -0.89 -8.63 23.20
N GLN A 607 0.19 -8.24 23.89
CA GLN A 607 0.41 -8.56 25.31
C GLN A 607 -0.32 -7.54 26.22
N GLU A 608 -0.46 -7.88 27.51
CA GLU A 608 -1.09 -6.98 28.48
C GLU A 608 -0.35 -5.64 28.56
N GLY A 609 -1.09 -4.54 28.45
CA GLY A 609 -0.55 -3.17 28.44
C GLY A 609 -0.07 -2.66 27.07
N GLU A 610 -0.12 -3.45 25.99
CA GLU A 610 0.15 -2.93 24.65
C GLU A 610 -1.03 -2.11 24.08
N GLU A 611 -0.74 -0.96 23.47
CA GLU A 611 -1.75 -0.17 22.77
C GLU A 611 -2.16 -0.83 21.45
N ASN A 612 -3.46 -0.99 21.24
CA ASN A 612 -4.03 -1.50 19.99
C ASN A 612 -4.11 -0.38 18.93
N TYR A 613 -3.13 -0.35 18.03
CA TYR A 613 -3.11 0.57 16.88
C TYR A 613 -4.07 0.18 15.76
N GLY A 614 -4.70 -1.00 15.82
CA GLY A 614 -5.51 -1.56 14.75
C GLY A 614 -4.70 -2.32 13.70
N GLN A 615 -5.40 -3.08 12.86
CA GLN A 615 -4.82 -3.85 11.77
C GLN A 615 -4.72 -2.98 10.51
N PHE A 616 -3.71 -3.25 9.66
CA PHE A 616 -3.42 -2.46 8.48
C PHE A 616 -3.31 -3.33 7.24
N LEU A 617 -3.99 -2.95 6.16
CA LEU A 617 -3.88 -3.57 4.84
C LEU A 617 -3.54 -2.52 3.78
N TYR A 618 -2.65 -2.88 2.86
CA TYR A 618 -2.55 -2.27 1.53
C TYR A 618 -2.60 -3.36 0.45
N LEU A 619 -2.85 -2.97 -0.79
CA LEU A 619 -2.79 -3.89 -1.91
C LEU A 619 -1.34 -4.25 -2.24
N GLU A 620 -1.17 -5.25 -3.09
CA GLU A 620 0.08 -5.49 -3.82
C GLU A 620 0.27 -4.48 -4.95
N GLY A 621 -0.79 -4.29 -5.75
CA GLY A 621 -0.93 -3.24 -6.74
C GLY A 621 -2.39 -3.04 -7.13
N VAL A 622 -2.72 -1.98 -7.89
CA VAL A 622 -4.13 -1.77 -8.29
C VAL A 622 -4.61 -2.76 -9.36
N GLU A 623 -3.69 -3.46 -10.03
CA GLU A 623 -3.99 -4.55 -10.97
C GLU A 623 -4.06 -5.93 -10.29
N TYR A 624 -3.48 -6.09 -9.09
CA TYR A 624 -3.37 -7.36 -8.35
C TYR A 624 -3.98 -7.19 -6.95
N VAL A 625 -5.26 -7.60 -6.81
CA VAL A 625 -6.11 -7.23 -5.66
C VAL A 625 -5.94 -8.22 -4.50
N MET A 626 -4.74 -8.26 -3.93
CA MET A 626 -4.35 -9.11 -2.80
C MET A 626 -3.84 -8.23 -1.66
N TRP A 627 -4.24 -8.52 -0.42
CA TRP A 627 -3.92 -7.69 0.73
C TRP A 627 -2.59 -8.12 1.39
N ASN A 628 -1.66 -7.16 1.54
CA ASN A 628 -0.34 -7.35 2.15
C ASN A 628 0.50 -8.51 1.57
N THR A 629 0.51 -8.72 0.25
CA THR A 629 1.33 -9.77 -0.38
C THR A 629 2.77 -9.74 0.16
N TYR A 630 3.20 -10.85 0.76
CA TYR A 630 4.18 -10.82 1.83
C TYR A 630 5.62 -10.95 1.34
N ASP A 631 5.82 -11.72 0.27
CA ASP A 631 7.07 -11.76 -0.47
C ASP A 631 7.39 -10.42 -1.16
N VAL A 632 6.38 -9.58 -1.41
CA VAL A 632 6.52 -8.19 -1.88
C VAL A 632 6.75 -7.22 -0.70
N HIS A 633 6.01 -7.40 0.40
CA HIS A 633 6.14 -6.61 1.63
C HIS A 633 7.57 -6.67 2.21
N PHE A 634 8.29 -7.79 2.07
CA PHE A 634 9.72 -7.93 2.37
C PHE A 634 10.62 -6.79 1.87
N TYR A 635 10.31 -6.24 0.70
CA TYR A 635 11.03 -5.11 0.11
C TYR A 635 10.47 -3.76 0.60
N ALA A 636 9.16 -3.66 0.75
CA ALA A 636 8.45 -2.42 1.06
C ALA A 636 8.46 -2.03 2.55
N SER A 637 8.52 -3.00 3.46
CA SER A 637 8.31 -2.83 4.91
C SER A 637 9.31 -1.88 5.58
N PHE A 638 10.47 -1.63 4.99
CA PHE A 638 11.40 -0.59 5.44
C PHE A 638 10.75 0.80 5.54
N ALA A 639 9.77 1.12 4.68
CA ALA A 639 9.05 2.39 4.74
C ALA A 639 8.08 2.44 5.94
N LEU A 640 7.36 1.34 6.24
CA LEU A 640 6.47 1.26 7.40
C LEU A 640 7.26 1.19 8.71
N LEU A 641 8.30 0.37 8.79
CA LEU A 641 9.16 0.28 9.98
C LEU A 641 9.84 1.61 10.33
N SER A 642 10.31 2.36 9.32
CA SER A 642 10.99 3.65 9.53
C SER A 642 10.06 4.79 9.97
N LEU A 643 8.77 4.73 9.62
CA LEU A 643 7.84 5.87 9.75
C LEU A 643 6.63 5.59 10.64
N PHE A 644 6.15 4.35 10.66
CA PHE A 644 4.99 3.89 11.42
C PHE A 644 5.22 2.49 12.01
N PRO A 645 6.29 2.27 12.81
CA PRO A 645 6.68 0.94 13.29
C PRO A 645 5.56 0.14 13.96
N LYS A 646 4.67 0.78 14.74
CA LYS A 646 3.52 0.08 15.35
C LYS A 646 2.47 -0.47 14.36
N LEU A 647 2.47 -0.04 13.09
CA LEU A 647 1.68 -0.68 12.01
C LEU A 647 2.42 -1.84 11.36
N GLU A 648 3.75 -1.73 11.18
CA GLU A 648 4.59 -2.87 10.79
C GLU A 648 4.41 -4.02 11.79
N LEU A 649 4.57 -3.75 13.09
CA LEU A 649 4.36 -4.74 14.17
C LEU A 649 2.90 -5.27 14.27
N ALA A 650 1.93 -4.63 13.62
CA ALA A 650 0.57 -5.15 13.50
C ALA A 650 0.45 -6.13 12.33
N ILE A 651 1.01 -5.78 11.16
CA ILE A 651 1.09 -6.67 9.99
C ILE A 651 1.86 -7.94 10.35
N GLN A 652 3.03 -7.82 11.00
CA GLN A 652 3.82 -8.98 11.42
C GLN A 652 3.06 -9.89 12.40
N ARG A 653 2.21 -9.34 13.29
CA ARG A 653 1.32 -10.14 14.15
C ARG A 653 0.22 -10.83 13.34
N ASP A 654 -0.38 -10.17 12.36
CA ASP A 654 -1.38 -10.79 11.48
C ASP A 654 -0.77 -11.97 10.70
N PHE A 655 0.46 -11.83 10.19
CA PHE A 655 1.18 -12.94 9.54
C PHE A 655 1.64 -14.03 10.53
N ALA A 656 2.00 -13.68 11.77
CA ALA A 656 2.32 -14.67 12.80
C ALA A 656 1.09 -15.52 13.17
N ALA A 657 -0.06 -14.87 13.38
CA ALA A 657 -1.33 -15.55 13.63
C ALA A 657 -1.73 -16.44 12.43
N ALA A 658 -1.62 -15.91 11.21
CA ALA A 658 -1.92 -16.67 10.01
C ALA A 658 -0.94 -17.85 9.77
N CYS A 659 0.36 -17.71 10.05
CA CYS A 659 1.34 -18.81 9.94
C CYS A 659 0.89 -20.03 10.77
N LEU A 660 0.39 -19.79 11.99
CA LEU A 660 -0.12 -20.79 12.93
C LEU A 660 -1.54 -21.31 12.61
N SER A 661 -2.18 -20.87 11.53
CA SER A 661 -3.50 -21.38 11.11
C SER A 661 -3.41 -22.53 10.09
N HIS A 662 -4.45 -23.36 10.05
CA HIS A 662 -4.67 -24.41 9.06
C HIS A 662 -6.08 -24.25 8.48
N SER A 663 -6.30 -24.60 7.21
CA SER A 663 -7.63 -24.62 6.59
C SER A 663 -7.89 -25.96 5.91
N GLU A 664 -9.08 -26.52 6.13
CA GLU A 664 -9.54 -27.73 5.41
C GLU A 664 -10.00 -27.41 3.97
N GLU A 665 -10.08 -26.13 3.59
CA GLU A 665 -10.50 -25.68 2.26
C GLU A 665 -9.49 -26.15 1.19
N LYS A 666 -9.99 -26.89 0.21
CA LYS A 666 -9.21 -27.31 -0.96
C LYS A 666 -9.45 -26.38 -2.14
N VAL A 667 -8.39 -25.72 -2.58
CA VAL A 667 -8.38 -24.85 -3.77
C VAL A 667 -7.75 -25.57 -4.96
N LYS A 668 -7.88 -24.98 -6.15
CA LYS A 668 -7.25 -25.46 -7.38
C LYS A 668 -6.17 -24.47 -7.81
N PHE A 669 -4.92 -24.93 -7.87
CA PHE A 669 -3.80 -24.14 -8.34
C PHE A 669 -3.79 -24.08 -9.87
N LEU A 670 -3.72 -22.88 -10.44
CA LEU A 670 -4.03 -22.63 -11.85
C LEU A 670 -2.87 -22.94 -12.81
N ALA A 671 -1.63 -22.99 -12.34
CA ALA A 671 -0.45 -23.32 -13.14
C ALA A 671 -0.25 -24.83 -13.31
N GLU A 672 -0.37 -25.61 -12.24
CA GLU A 672 -0.29 -27.08 -12.27
C GLU A 672 -1.64 -27.69 -12.68
N GLY A 673 -2.75 -27.01 -12.37
CA GLY A 673 -4.10 -27.55 -12.53
C GLY A 673 -4.48 -28.60 -11.47
N LYS A 674 -3.63 -28.82 -10.46
CA LYS A 674 -3.87 -29.71 -9.31
C LYS A 674 -4.72 -29.02 -8.23
N SER A 675 -5.27 -29.80 -7.30
CA SER A 675 -5.93 -29.27 -6.11
C SER A 675 -5.15 -29.62 -4.84
N GLY A 676 -5.14 -28.71 -3.87
CA GLY A 676 -4.42 -28.86 -2.60
C GLY A 676 -5.04 -28.01 -1.50
N ILE A 677 -4.47 -28.09 -0.30
CA ILE A 677 -4.91 -27.33 0.87
C ILE A 677 -4.58 -25.84 0.68
N LYS A 678 -5.55 -24.95 0.94
CA LYS A 678 -5.39 -23.49 0.77
C LYS A 678 -4.40 -22.86 1.74
N LYS A 679 -4.40 -23.29 3.00
CA LYS A 679 -3.50 -22.79 4.04
C LYS A 679 -3.06 -23.91 4.97
N VAL A 680 -1.75 -24.10 5.06
CA VAL A 680 -1.11 -25.19 5.78
C VAL A 680 -0.45 -24.65 7.06
N PHE A 681 -0.47 -25.43 8.15
CA PHE A 681 0.17 -25.03 9.42
C PHE A 681 1.68 -24.92 9.25
N GLY A 682 2.29 -23.81 9.72
CA GLY A 682 3.72 -23.55 9.58
C GLY A 682 4.16 -22.97 8.22
N SER A 683 3.33 -23.04 7.17
CA SER A 683 3.54 -22.21 5.98
C SER A 683 3.00 -20.80 6.23
N VAL A 684 3.82 -19.77 6.07
CA VAL A 684 3.40 -18.37 6.02
C VAL A 684 2.56 -18.16 4.76
N PRO A 685 1.39 -17.48 4.83
CA PRO A 685 0.60 -17.23 3.63
C PRO A 685 1.30 -16.22 2.70
N HIS A 686 1.00 -16.31 1.41
CA HIS A 686 1.39 -15.33 0.41
C HIS A 686 0.73 -13.97 0.66
N ASP A 687 -0.56 -13.96 0.98
CA ASP A 687 -1.35 -12.75 1.19
C ASP A 687 -2.40 -12.95 2.30
N LEU A 688 -2.87 -11.86 2.89
CA LEU A 688 -3.94 -11.87 3.90
C LEU A 688 -5.35 -11.99 3.30
N GLY A 689 -5.49 -12.30 2.01
CA GLY A 689 -6.75 -12.54 1.32
C GLY A 689 -7.17 -11.43 0.34
N THR A 690 -8.43 -11.49 -0.10
CA THR A 690 -9.09 -10.44 -0.92
C THR A 690 -10.49 -10.10 -0.41
N HIS A 691 -11.38 -11.11 -0.25
CA HIS A 691 -12.83 -10.89 -0.03
C HIS A 691 -13.29 -10.96 1.43
N ASP A 692 -12.50 -11.58 2.30
CA ASP A 692 -12.62 -11.54 3.76
C ASP A 692 -11.22 -11.61 4.40
N PRO A 693 -10.44 -10.51 4.37
CA PRO A 693 -9.05 -10.56 4.77
C PRO A 693 -8.85 -10.91 6.25
N TRP A 694 -7.62 -11.30 6.58
CA TRP A 694 -7.20 -11.93 7.85
C TRP A 694 -7.79 -13.32 8.11
N VAL A 695 -9.00 -13.61 7.61
CA VAL A 695 -9.69 -14.90 7.80
C VAL A 695 -9.48 -15.82 6.60
N GLU A 696 -9.66 -15.32 5.38
CA GLU A 696 -9.44 -16.07 4.14
C GLU A 696 -8.13 -15.67 3.46
N VAL A 697 -7.02 -15.97 4.13
CA VAL A 697 -5.65 -15.82 3.61
C VAL A 697 -5.39 -16.74 2.40
N ASN A 698 -4.34 -16.45 1.63
CA ASN A 698 -4.04 -17.09 0.33
C ASN A 698 -5.21 -16.95 -0.67
N ALA A 699 -5.44 -15.72 -1.12
CA ALA A 699 -6.26 -15.44 -2.30
C ALA A 699 -5.49 -15.72 -3.61
N TYR A 700 -4.16 -15.59 -3.60
CA TYR A 700 -3.32 -16.08 -4.70
C TYR A 700 -3.48 -17.59 -4.89
N ASN A 701 -3.80 -18.01 -6.12
CA ASN A 701 -4.05 -19.41 -6.46
C ASN A 701 -3.41 -19.84 -7.79
N ILE A 702 -2.42 -19.10 -8.30
CA ILE A 702 -1.71 -19.53 -9.51
C ILE A 702 -0.82 -20.74 -9.21
N HIS A 703 0.00 -20.65 -8.16
CA HIS A 703 0.86 -21.72 -7.65
C HIS A 703 0.49 -22.13 -6.22
N ASP A 704 1.00 -23.29 -5.79
CA ASP A 704 0.89 -23.78 -4.40
C ASP A 704 1.90 -23.05 -3.49
N THR A 705 1.46 -21.95 -2.88
CA THR A 705 2.31 -21.09 -2.04
C THR A 705 2.75 -21.74 -0.74
N SER A 706 2.13 -22.85 -0.31
CA SER A 706 2.63 -23.64 0.83
C SER A 706 4.01 -24.26 0.55
N LYS A 707 4.38 -24.40 -0.72
CA LYS A 707 5.68 -24.93 -1.16
C LYS A 707 6.71 -23.85 -1.49
N TRP A 708 6.38 -22.56 -1.32
CA TRP A 708 7.30 -21.48 -1.67
C TRP A 708 8.47 -21.37 -0.67
N LYS A 709 9.67 -21.14 -1.20
CA LYS A 709 10.93 -21.21 -0.44
C LYS A 709 11.35 -19.89 0.19
N ASP A 710 10.74 -18.76 -0.22
CA ASP A 710 11.06 -17.43 0.31
C ASP A 710 10.06 -16.90 1.35
N LEU A 711 8.77 -17.25 1.32
CA LEU A 711 7.77 -16.72 2.27
C LEU A 711 8.14 -16.92 3.75
N ASN A 712 8.46 -18.16 4.15
CA ASN A 712 8.83 -18.47 5.54
C ASN A 712 10.14 -17.78 5.96
N THR A 713 11.15 -17.73 5.08
CA THR A 713 12.45 -17.14 5.38
C THR A 713 12.37 -15.62 5.47
N LYS A 714 11.62 -14.98 4.58
CA LYS A 714 11.27 -13.55 4.62
C LYS A 714 10.48 -13.15 5.87
N PHE A 715 9.64 -14.04 6.41
CA PHE A 715 8.90 -13.79 7.66
C PHE A 715 9.84 -13.73 8.86
N VAL A 716 10.69 -14.76 9.01
CA VAL A 716 11.67 -14.83 10.10
C VAL A 716 12.66 -13.66 10.06
N LEU A 717 13.09 -13.27 8.86
CA LEU A 717 13.97 -12.12 8.65
C LEU A 717 13.32 -10.78 9.01
N GLN A 718 12.05 -10.56 8.64
CA GLN A 718 11.33 -9.32 8.98
C GLN A 718 11.02 -9.24 10.47
N VAL A 719 10.44 -10.29 11.06
CA VAL A 719 10.15 -10.31 12.51
C VAL A 719 11.43 -10.04 13.33
N TYR A 720 12.56 -10.65 12.97
CA TYR A 720 13.83 -10.38 13.66
C TYR A 720 14.33 -8.93 13.46
N ARG A 721 14.35 -8.42 12.22
CA ARG A 721 14.68 -7.02 11.88
C ARG A 721 13.90 -6.04 12.76
N ASP A 722 12.60 -6.30 12.89
CA ASP A 722 11.65 -5.41 13.56
C ASP A 722 11.83 -5.45 15.08
N VAL A 723 12.08 -6.65 15.64
CA VAL A 723 12.47 -6.83 17.05
C VAL A 723 13.73 -6.05 17.38
N VAL A 724 14.81 -6.15 16.61
CA VAL A 724 16.06 -5.45 16.93
C VAL A 724 15.97 -3.94 16.71
N ALA A 725 15.21 -3.50 15.71
CA ALA A 725 14.99 -2.09 15.40
C ALA A 725 14.10 -1.37 16.43
N THR A 726 13.08 -2.04 16.97
CA THR A 726 12.14 -1.47 17.94
C THR A 726 12.51 -1.75 19.40
N GLY A 727 13.23 -2.84 19.66
CA GLY A 727 13.50 -3.35 21.02
C GLY A 727 12.32 -4.06 21.68
N ASP A 728 11.25 -4.31 20.93
CA ASP A 728 9.98 -4.78 21.45
C ASP A 728 10.02 -6.29 21.76
N LYS A 729 10.49 -6.62 22.98
CA LYS A 729 10.55 -8.01 23.48
C LYS A 729 9.17 -8.66 23.66
N ASN A 730 8.10 -7.88 23.77
CA ASN A 730 6.74 -8.41 23.87
C ASN A 730 6.27 -8.88 22.49
N PHE A 731 6.46 -8.06 21.46
CA PHE A 731 6.31 -8.47 20.06
C PHE A 731 7.19 -9.68 19.72
N ALA A 732 8.46 -9.71 20.18
CA ALA A 732 9.36 -10.84 19.94
C ALA A 732 8.77 -12.17 20.45
N ARG A 733 8.35 -12.20 21.72
CA ARG A 733 7.76 -13.39 22.36
C ARG A 733 6.43 -13.78 21.72
N ALA A 734 5.60 -12.80 21.34
CA ALA A 734 4.33 -13.04 20.67
C ALA A 734 4.48 -13.70 19.28
N CYS A 735 5.52 -13.33 18.52
CA CYS A 735 5.78 -13.90 17.20
C CYS A 735 6.69 -15.15 17.24
N TRP A 736 7.39 -15.44 18.34
CA TRP A 736 8.33 -16.56 18.43
C TRP A 736 7.73 -17.94 18.10
N PRO A 737 6.51 -18.32 18.54
CA PRO A 737 5.91 -19.59 18.13
C PRO A 737 5.71 -19.69 16.60
N ALA A 738 5.32 -18.60 15.94
CA ALA A 738 5.18 -18.57 14.48
C ALA A 738 6.54 -18.62 13.77
N VAL A 739 7.57 -17.95 14.30
CA VAL A 739 8.95 -18.02 13.78
C VAL A 739 9.50 -19.44 13.87
N PHE A 740 9.29 -20.13 15.00
CA PHE A 740 9.69 -21.53 15.13
C PHE A 740 8.91 -22.44 14.18
N ALA A 741 7.58 -22.25 14.05
CA ALA A 741 6.75 -23.00 13.10
C ALA A 741 7.24 -22.83 11.66
N ALA A 742 7.56 -21.59 11.26
CA ALA A 742 8.04 -21.27 9.92
C ALA A 742 9.38 -21.96 9.61
N MET A 743 10.34 -21.95 10.55
CA MET A 743 11.64 -22.62 10.34
C MET A 743 11.52 -24.15 10.34
N ALA A 744 10.78 -24.73 11.29
CA ALA A 744 10.59 -26.17 11.38
C ALA A 744 9.77 -26.74 10.21
N TYR A 745 8.88 -25.95 9.61
CA TYR A 745 8.21 -26.29 8.35
C TYR A 745 9.19 -26.34 7.17
N MET A 746 10.17 -25.43 7.12
CA MET A 746 11.15 -25.37 6.03
C MET A 746 12.17 -26.53 6.03
N ASP A 747 12.43 -27.15 7.18
CA ASP A 747 13.34 -28.31 7.31
C ASP A 747 12.92 -29.55 6.48
N GLN A 748 11.70 -29.57 5.93
CA GLN A 748 11.23 -30.60 4.98
C GLN A 748 11.77 -30.42 3.55
N PHE A 749 12.22 -29.20 3.19
CA PHE A 749 12.74 -28.88 1.85
C PHE A 749 14.26 -29.02 1.75
N ASP A 750 14.92 -29.34 2.86
CA ASP A 750 16.30 -29.83 2.94
C ASP A 750 16.24 -31.36 2.83
N ARG A 751 16.48 -31.91 1.62
CA ARG A 751 16.23 -33.33 1.33
C ARG A 751 17.53 -34.12 1.18
N ASP A 752 18.59 -33.51 0.65
CA ASP A 752 19.92 -34.14 0.63
C ASP A 752 20.63 -34.13 2.01
N LYS A 753 20.07 -33.39 2.99
CA LYS A 753 20.55 -33.23 4.37
C LYS A 753 21.92 -32.58 4.49
N ASP A 754 22.33 -31.81 3.48
CA ASP A 754 23.45 -30.88 3.59
C ASP A 754 23.13 -29.59 4.36
N GLY A 755 21.85 -29.37 4.71
CA GLY A 755 21.39 -28.26 5.54
C GLY A 755 20.73 -27.11 4.77
N LEU A 756 20.71 -27.18 3.43
CA LEU A 756 20.08 -26.19 2.54
C LEU A 756 18.74 -26.68 2.00
N ILE A 757 17.83 -25.74 1.77
CA ILE A 757 16.56 -26.02 1.09
C ILE A 757 16.74 -26.04 -0.44
N GLU A 758 16.04 -26.94 -1.13
CA GLU A 758 16.07 -27.02 -2.60
C GLU A 758 14.75 -26.54 -3.24
N ASN A 759 14.87 -25.73 -4.29
CA ASN A 759 13.78 -25.33 -5.18
C ASN A 759 13.39 -26.45 -6.16
N ASP A 760 12.10 -26.53 -6.49
CA ASP A 760 11.45 -27.72 -7.05
C ASP A 760 11.30 -27.75 -8.59
N GLY A 761 12.00 -26.89 -9.32
CA GLY A 761 11.94 -26.80 -10.79
C GLY A 761 10.72 -26.04 -11.35
N PHE A 762 9.78 -25.66 -10.50
CA PHE A 762 8.69 -24.72 -10.81
C PHE A 762 8.93 -23.35 -10.12
N PRO A 763 8.14 -22.31 -10.42
CA PRO A 763 8.21 -21.04 -9.71
C PRO A 763 7.66 -21.18 -8.29
N ASP A 764 8.56 -21.40 -7.33
CA ASP A 764 8.27 -21.63 -5.91
C ASP A 764 8.80 -20.49 -5.02
N GLN A 765 8.68 -19.24 -5.49
CA GLN A 765 9.11 -18.00 -4.83
C GLN A 765 8.62 -16.75 -5.61
N THR A 766 8.84 -15.54 -5.09
CA THR A 766 8.35 -14.24 -5.62
C THR A 766 8.47 -14.04 -7.14
N TYR A 767 9.50 -14.56 -7.81
CA TYR A 767 9.61 -14.60 -9.27
C TYR A 767 8.75 -15.76 -9.82
N ASP A 768 7.42 -15.59 -9.72
CA ASP A 768 6.39 -16.61 -9.94
C ASP A 768 6.22 -17.13 -11.40
N THR A 769 7.12 -16.74 -12.32
CA THR A 769 7.25 -17.34 -13.66
C THR A 769 8.67 -17.80 -13.99
N TRP A 770 9.64 -17.61 -13.08
CA TRP A 770 11.04 -18.00 -13.26
C TRP A 770 11.34 -19.26 -12.45
N SER A 771 11.37 -20.42 -13.11
CA SER A 771 11.73 -21.70 -12.48
C SER A 771 13.15 -21.71 -11.91
N VAL A 772 13.34 -22.45 -10.83
CA VAL A 772 14.59 -22.59 -10.07
C VAL A 772 14.79 -24.07 -9.73
N HIS A 773 15.99 -24.64 -9.86
CA HIS A 773 16.26 -26.06 -9.61
C HIS A 773 17.39 -26.27 -8.59
N GLY A 774 17.13 -27.02 -7.53
CA GLY A 774 18.15 -27.27 -6.50
C GLY A 774 18.32 -26.08 -5.57
N VAL A 775 19.51 -25.91 -4.96
CA VAL A 775 19.77 -24.74 -4.11
C VAL A 775 19.92 -23.51 -5.00
N SER A 776 19.28 -22.39 -4.64
CA SER A 776 19.39 -21.12 -5.35
C SER A 776 20.11 -20.03 -4.57
N ALA A 777 20.73 -19.09 -5.28
CA ALA A 777 21.41 -17.97 -4.62
C ALA A 777 20.41 -17.15 -3.78
N TYR A 778 19.24 -16.88 -4.34
CA TYR A 778 18.17 -16.13 -3.71
C TYR A 778 17.54 -16.87 -2.52
N CYS A 779 16.90 -18.05 -2.71
CA CYS A 779 16.21 -18.73 -1.60
C CYS A 779 17.19 -19.33 -0.58
N GLY A 780 18.31 -19.90 -1.05
CA GLY A 780 19.36 -20.41 -0.17
C GLY A 780 20.02 -19.30 0.67
N GLY A 781 20.20 -18.10 0.10
CA GLY A 781 20.74 -16.95 0.82
C GLY A 781 19.76 -16.45 1.89
N LEU A 782 18.47 -16.37 1.57
CA LEU A 782 17.41 -16.05 2.54
C LEU A 782 17.32 -17.10 3.65
N TRP A 783 17.45 -18.39 3.34
CA TRP A 783 17.46 -19.49 4.32
C TRP A 783 18.65 -19.42 5.28
N VAL A 784 19.88 -19.23 4.77
CA VAL A 784 21.08 -19.08 5.60
C VAL A 784 20.95 -17.86 6.53
N ALA A 785 20.44 -16.73 6.03
CA ALA A 785 20.14 -15.57 6.87
C ALA A 785 19.03 -15.84 7.91
N ALA A 786 17.96 -16.55 7.53
CA ALA A 786 16.85 -16.87 8.40
C ALA A 786 17.24 -17.82 9.55
N LEU A 787 18.16 -18.76 9.32
CA LEU A 787 18.75 -19.60 10.38
C LEU A 787 19.50 -18.75 11.42
N GLN A 788 20.31 -17.80 10.96
CA GLN A 788 21.06 -16.88 11.84
C GLN A 788 20.13 -15.94 12.63
N ALA A 789 19.07 -15.46 11.98
CA ALA A 789 18.02 -14.66 12.60
C ALA A 789 17.22 -15.47 13.64
N ALA A 790 16.81 -16.71 13.31
CA ALA A 790 16.09 -17.59 14.22
C ALA A 790 16.93 -17.99 15.44
N ALA A 791 18.23 -18.23 15.27
CA ALA A 791 19.16 -18.46 16.38
C ALA A 791 19.21 -17.26 17.33
N SER A 792 19.35 -16.04 16.78
CA SER A 792 19.41 -14.79 17.55
C SER A 792 18.07 -14.44 18.21
N MET A 793 16.95 -14.76 17.54
CA MET A 793 15.59 -14.58 18.03
C MET A 793 15.28 -15.53 19.21
N ALA A 794 15.75 -16.77 19.14
CA ALA A 794 15.62 -17.74 20.22
C ALA A 794 16.26 -17.24 21.53
N GLU A 795 17.42 -16.58 21.44
CA GLU A 795 18.12 -15.99 22.58
C GLU A 795 17.36 -14.78 23.16
N ILE A 796 16.75 -13.95 22.31
CA ILE A 796 15.90 -12.83 22.73
C ILE A 796 14.63 -13.33 23.46
N CYS A 797 14.16 -14.52 23.10
CA CYS A 797 12.99 -15.21 23.65
C CYS A 797 13.34 -16.27 24.71
N ASP A 798 14.55 -16.24 25.26
CA ASP A 798 15.00 -17.06 26.39
C ASP A 798 15.04 -18.60 26.12
N ASP A 799 15.16 -19.05 24.85
CA ASP A 799 15.30 -20.47 24.44
C ASP A 799 16.71 -20.80 23.87
N PRO A 800 17.72 -21.04 24.72
CA PRO A 800 19.09 -21.31 24.28
C PRO A 800 19.27 -22.67 23.59
N LYS A 801 18.35 -23.63 23.76
CA LYS A 801 18.44 -24.94 23.10
C LYS A 801 18.11 -24.82 21.61
N THR A 802 17.04 -24.09 21.31
CA THR A 802 16.63 -23.82 19.93
C THR A 802 17.61 -22.86 19.24
N ALA A 803 18.22 -21.94 19.99
CA ALA A 803 19.30 -21.08 19.50
C ALA A 803 20.49 -21.91 18.95
N GLU A 804 20.96 -22.91 19.71
CA GLU A 804 22.12 -23.71 19.31
C GLU A 804 21.84 -24.67 18.14
N TYR A 805 20.61 -25.19 18.03
CA TYR A 805 20.15 -25.94 16.85
C TYR A 805 20.26 -25.10 15.58
N PHE A 806 19.66 -23.91 15.57
CA PHE A 806 19.70 -23.02 14.40
C PHE A 806 21.12 -22.48 14.13
N ARG A 807 21.94 -22.23 15.17
CA ARG A 807 23.36 -21.86 15.02
C ARG A 807 24.17 -22.97 14.35
N THR A 808 23.99 -24.23 14.77
CA THR A 808 24.67 -25.39 14.18
C THR A 808 24.29 -25.53 12.69
N LYS A 809 23.00 -25.47 12.39
CA LYS A 809 22.51 -25.59 11.01
C LYS A 809 22.91 -24.39 10.13
N PHE A 810 22.97 -23.18 10.68
CA PHE A 810 23.48 -21.98 9.99
C PHE A 810 24.90 -22.18 9.45
N VAL A 811 25.82 -22.67 10.30
CA VAL A 811 27.23 -22.88 9.90
C VAL A 811 27.33 -23.91 8.78
N GLN A 812 26.62 -25.04 8.91
CA GLN A 812 26.59 -26.09 7.90
C GLN A 812 26.01 -25.58 6.56
N ALA A 813 24.86 -24.91 6.60
CA ALA A 813 24.17 -24.41 5.42
C ALA A 813 24.99 -23.32 4.69
N ARG A 814 25.60 -22.38 5.42
CA ARG A 814 26.48 -21.35 4.85
C ARG A 814 27.63 -21.96 4.06
N ASP A 815 28.33 -22.93 4.63
CA ASP A 815 29.52 -23.53 4.02
C ASP A 815 29.15 -24.37 2.78
N MET A 816 28.00 -25.05 2.81
CA MET A 816 27.47 -25.73 1.65
C MET A 816 26.93 -24.78 0.58
N TYR A 817 26.39 -23.61 0.93
CA TYR A 817 25.87 -22.62 -0.01
C TYR A 817 27.00 -22.04 -0.86
N GLU A 818 28.10 -21.64 -0.22
CA GLU A 818 29.30 -21.20 -0.95
C GLU A 818 29.80 -22.32 -1.88
N LYS A 819 29.90 -23.55 -1.37
CA LYS A 819 30.39 -24.71 -2.13
C LYS A 819 29.51 -25.10 -3.31
N LYS A 820 28.17 -24.96 -3.21
CA LYS A 820 27.22 -25.29 -4.29
C LYS A 820 27.12 -24.17 -5.34
N LEU A 821 27.33 -22.90 -4.99
CA LEU A 821 26.97 -21.76 -5.86
C LEU A 821 28.08 -20.75 -6.21
N TRP A 822 29.16 -20.63 -5.43
CA TRP A 822 30.19 -19.63 -5.69
C TRP A 822 31.09 -20.03 -6.87
N ASN A 823 30.97 -19.32 -8.00
CA ASN A 823 31.70 -19.62 -9.23
C ASN A 823 33.08 -18.95 -9.35
N GLY A 824 33.59 -18.36 -8.27
CA GLY A 824 34.85 -17.59 -8.27
C GLY A 824 34.69 -16.10 -8.62
N SER A 825 33.50 -15.64 -9.01
CA SER A 825 33.23 -14.23 -9.31
C SER A 825 31.86 -13.73 -8.84
N TYR A 826 30.85 -14.59 -8.81
CA TYR A 826 29.49 -14.32 -8.32
C TYR A 826 28.83 -15.63 -7.87
N PHE A 827 27.59 -15.58 -7.36
CA PHE A 827 26.81 -16.77 -7.05
C PHE A 827 25.95 -17.15 -8.25
N ASN A 828 26.01 -18.41 -8.67
CA ASN A 828 25.14 -18.97 -9.70
C ASN A 828 23.66 -18.82 -9.30
N TYR A 829 22.77 -18.58 -10.27
CA TYR A 829 21.32 -18.47 -10.04
C TYR A 829 20.78 -19.69 -9.27
N ASP A 830 21.11 -20.89 -9.73
CA ASP A 830 20.83 -22.14 -9.03
C ASP A 830 21.93 -23.19 -9.21
N SER A 831 21.88 -24.25 -8.41
CA SER A 831 22.76 -25.42 -8.47
C SER A 831 22.31 -26.45 -9.51
N GLY A 832 21.47 -26.04 -10.46
CA GLY A 832 20.97 -26.87 -11.55
C GLY A 832 21.97 -26.99 -12.71
N ASN A 833 21.47 -27.58 -13.81
CA ASN A 833 22.21 -27.73 -15.07
C ASN A 833 21.44 -27.13 -16.26
N SER A 834 20.60 -26.12 -16.00
CA SER A 834 19.84 -25.44 -17.05
C SER A 834 20.69 -24.39 -17.79
N SER A 835 20.16 -23.86 -18.89
CA SER A 835 20.79 -22.73 -19.61
C SER A 835 20.83 -21.42 -18.81
N ASN A 836 20.08 -21.32 -17.70
CA ASN A 836 20.05 -20.16 -16.81
C ASN A 836 20.63 -20.40 -15.41
N SER A 837 21.09 -21.62 -15.07
CA SER A 837 21.75 -21.90 -13.78
C SER A 837 22.97 -21.00 -13.52
N ASN A 838 23.67 -20.57 -14.58
CA ASN A 838 24.80 -19.62 -14.49
C ASN A 838 24.41 -18.14 -14.66
N SER A 839 23.12 -17.80 -14.78
CA SER A 839 22.68 -16.41 -14.96
C SER A 839 23.01 -15.56 -13.73
N ILE A 840 23.38 -14.31 -13.97
CA ILE A 840 23.63 -13.31 -12.95
C ILE A 840 22.26 -12.74 -12.55
N GLN A 841 21.74 -13.17 -11.41
CA GLN A 841 20.49 -12.61 -10.85
C GLN A 841 20.78 -11.29 -10.12
N ALA A 842 19.94 -10.27 -10.32
CA ALA A 842 20.09 -8.99 -9.65
C ALA A 842 19.96 -9.09 -8.12
N ASP A 843 19.08 -9.98 -7.63
CA ASP A 843 18.75 -10.17 -6.21
C ASP A 843 19.49 -11.37 -5.56
N GLN A 844 20.58 -11.85 -6.17
CA GLN A 844 21.32 -13.06 -5.73
C GLN A 844 21.88 -12.99 -4.29
N LEU A 845 21.85 -11.81 -3.66
CA LEU A 845 22.34 -11.55 -2.31
C LEU A 845 21.26 -10.98 -1.36
N ALA A 846 19.97 -11.22 -1.64
CA ALA A 846 18.86 -10.77 -0.79
C ALA A 846 19.05 -11.12 0.71
N GLY A 847 19.55 -12.33 1.00
CA GLY A 847 19.87 -12.75 2.38
C GLY A 847 21.03 -12.00 3.02
N GLN A 848 22.13 -11.76 2.29
CA GLN A 848 23.28 -10.96 2.78
C GLN A 848 22.87 -9.51 3.04
N TRP A 849 22.02 -8.93 2.18
CA TRP A 849 21.42 -7.62 2.38
C TRP A 849 20.57 -7.57 3.67
N TYR A 850 19.67 -8.54 3.87
CA TYR A 850 18.82 -8.54 5.05
C TYR A 850 19.56 -8.85 6.35
N ALA A 851 20.61 -9.68 6.31
CA ALA A 851 21.49 -9.88 7.47
C ALA A 851 22.11 -8.55 7.92
N TRP A 852 22.71 -7.80 6.98
CA TRP A 852 23.23 -6.44 7.24
C TRP A 852 22.15 -5.47 7.72
N ALA A 853 20.98 -5.46 7.09
CA ALA A 853 19.87 -4.56 7.45
C ALA A 853 19.32 -4.83 8.86
N SER A 854 19.41 -6.08 9.33
CA SER A 854 19.03 -6.54 10.67
C SER A 854 20.19 -6.53 11.68
N GLY A 855 21.38 -6.04 11.31
CA GLY A 855 22.56 -6.03 12.20
C GLY A 855 23.12 -7.40 12.56
N LEU A 856 22.80 -8.44 11.80
CA LEU A 856 23.44 -9.74 11.92
C LEU A 856 24.86 -9.69 11.33
N PRO A 857 25.78 -10.57 11.77
CA PRO A 857 27.07 -10.76 11.10
C PRO A 857 26.88 -11.17 9.63
N PRO A 858 27.71 -10.68 8.69
CA PRO A 858 27.59 -11.01 7.28
C PRO A 858 27.72 -12.53 7.05
N LEU A 859 26.98 -13.04 6.05
CA LEU A 859 26.92 -14.47 5.72
C LEU A 859 28.21 -14.94 5.05
N PHE A 860 28.81 -14.08 4.23
CA PHE A 860 29.98 -14.36 3.39
C PHE A 860 31.09 -13.34 3.64
N ASP A 861 32.28 -13.63 3.14
CA ASP A 861 33.36 -12.65 3.21
C ASP A 861 33.13 -11.40 2.33
N ASP A 862 33.77 -10.33 2.80
CA ASP A 862 33.85 -8.99 2.25
C ASP A 862 34.26 -8.94 0.75
N PHE A 863 34.93 -9.97 0.22
CA PHE A 863 35.33 -10.06 -1.18
C PHE A 863 34.25 -10.72 -2.04
N LYS A 864 33.67 -11.85 -1.61
CA LYS A 864 32.57 -12.51 -2.35
C LYS A 864 31.37 -11.58 -2.53
N ALA A 865 30.92 -10.94 -1.45
CA ALA A 865 29.77 -10.04 -1.46
C ALA A 865 29.97 -8.86 -2.44
N ARG A 866 31.08 -8.14 -2.32
CA ARG A 866 31.42 -7.04 -3.25
C ARG A 866 31.66 -7.51 -4.68
N SER A 867 32.25 -8.69 -4.91
CA SER A 867 32.46 -9.23 -6.26
C SER A 867 31.13 -9.56 -6.96
N ALA A 868 30.20 -10.20 -6.24
CA ALA A 868 28.87 -10.50 -6.75
C ALA A 868 28.06 -9.23 -7.04
N LEU A 869 28.00 -8.26 -6.11
CA LEU A 869 27.33 -6.99 -6.35
C LEU A 869 28.00 -6.17 -7.48
N LYS A 870 29.33 -6.24 -7.61
CA LYS A 870 30.02 -5.61 -8.74
C LYS A 870 29.66 -6.30 -10.06
N LYS A 871 29.47 -7.63 -10.08
CA LYS A 871 28.97 -8.33 -11.28
C LYS A 871 27.58 -7.82 -11.67
N VAL A 872 26.65 -7.75 -10.72
CA VAL A 872 25.29 -7.20 -10.94
C VAL A 872 25.35 -5.76 -11.49
N TYR A 873 26.21 -4.92 -10.92
CA TYR A 873 26.42 -3.57 -11.44
C TYR A 873 27.01 -3.55 -12.86
N ASP A 874 28.14 -4.23 -13.10
CA ASP A 874 28.85 -4.27 -14.39
C ASP A 874 28.00 -4.87 -15.52
N PHE A 875 27.04 -5.76 -15.19
CA PHE A 875 26.20 -6.49 -16.15
C PHE A 875 24.76 -5.97 -16.12
N ASN A 876 23.97 -6.40 -15.14
CA ASN A 876 22.52 -6.18 -15.06
C ASN A 876 22.11 -4.70 -15.06
N VAL A 877 23.02 -3.79 -14.65
CA VAL A 877 22.80 -2.34 -14.66
C VAL A 877 23.55 -1.69 -15.83
N MET A 878 24.88 -1.81 -15.90
CA MET A 878 25.66 -1.01 -16.86
C MET A 878 25.53 -1.46 -18.31
N LYS A 879 25.25 -2.74 -18.61
CA LYS A 879 24.88 -3.18 -19.97
C LYS A 879 23.44 -2.80 -20.33
N VAL A 880 22.60 -2.51 -19.34
CA VAL A 880 21.21 -2.05 -19.51
C VAL A 880 21.17 -0.54 -19.77
N LYS A 881 21.30 -0.17 -21.05
CA LYS A 881 21.27 1.24 -21.53
C LYS A 881 22.26 2.18 -20.80
N GLY A 882 23.36 1.65 -20.27
CA GLY A 882 24.32 2.44 -19.47
C GLY A 882 23.80 2.80 -18.07
N GLY A 883 23.06 1.91 -17.41
CA GLY A 883 22.48 2.12 -16.08
C GLY A 883 21.18 2.95 -16.05
N ARG A 884 20.72 3.46 -17.20
CA ARG A 884 19.60 4.43 -17.28
C ARG A 884 18.20 3.89 -17.01
N MET A 885 18.03 2.60 -16.67
CA MET A 885 16.70 1.99 -16.49
C MET A 885 16.55 1.18 -15.19
N GLY A 886 17.61 1.00 -14.40
CA GLY A 886 17.65 0.08 -13.25
C GLY A 886 18.36 -1.24 -13.57
N ALA A 887 18.16 -2.27 -12.75
CA ALA A 887 18.78 -3.58 -12.90
C ALA A 887 17.84 -4.59 -13.56
N VAL A 888 18.22 -5.20 -14.69
CA VAL A 888 17.44 -6.33 -15.26
C VAL A 888 17.63 -7.58 -14.39
N ASN A 889 16.55 -8.32 -14.15
CA ASN A 889 16.52 -9.41 -13.18
C ASN A 889 17.55 -10.51 -13.47
N GLY A 890 17.71 -10.91 -14.74
CA GLY A 890 18.65 -11.92 -15.19
C GLY A 890 19.53 -11.48 -16.37
N MET A 891 20.82 -11.80 -16.30
CA MET A 891 21.76 -11.61 -17.41
C MET A 891 22.76 -12.76 -17.48
N HIS A 892 22.98 -13.34 -18.66
CA HIS A 892 23.97 -14.39 -18.86
C HIS A 892 25.41 -13.84 -18.73
N PRO A 893 26.41 -14.69 -18.39
CA PRO A 893 27.81 -14.27 -18.22
C PRO A 893 28.50 -13.72 -19.49
N ASP A 894 27.90 -13.83 -20.67
CA ASP A 894 28.35 -13.12 -21.88
C ASP A 894 27.85 -11.67 -21.95
N GLY A 895 26.80 -11.31 -21.21
CA GLY A 895 26.15 -9.99 -21.21
C GLY A 895 24.86 -9.89 -22.02
N ARG A 896 24.32 -11.00 -22.54
CA ARG A 896 22.95 -11.05 -23.07
C ARG A 896 21.97 -11.13 -21.90
N VAL A 897 20.85 -10.41 -22.01
CA VAL A 897 19.72 -10.52 -21.07
C VAL A 897 19.22 -11.97 -21.07
N ASP A 898 18.84 -12.48 -19.90
CA ASP A 898 18.20 -13.79 -19.80
C ASP A 898 16.76 -13.69 -20.32
N GLU A 899 16.40 -14.51 -21.30
CA GLU A 899 15.06 -14.54 -21.92
C GLU A 899 14.33 -15.88 -21.67
N THR A 900 14.72 -16.64 -20.65
CA THR A 900 14.08 -17.94 -20.33
C THR A 900 12.62 -17.80 -19.91
N CYS A 901 12.27 -16.72 -19.21
CA CYS A 901 10.90 -16.34 -18.86
C CYS A 901 10.63 -14.83 -18.98
N MET A 902 9.38 -14.43 -18.75
CA MET A 902 8.97 -13.02 -18.77
C MET A 902 9.75 -12.17 -17.75
N GLN A 903 9.84 -12.63 -16.51
CA GLN A 903 10.44 -11.87 -15.41
C GLN A 903 11.97 -11.77 -15.51
N SER A 904 12.64 -12.77 -16.10
CA SER A 904 14.11 -12.77 -16.29
C SER A 904 14.63 -11.57 -17.10
N ARG A 905 13.83 -11.08 -18.05
CA ARG A 905 14.09 -9.90 -18.91
C ARG A 905 13.37 -8.61 -18.47
N GLU A 906 12.70 -8.63 -17.31
CA GLU A 906 12.14 -7.43 -16.69
C GLU A 906 13.17 -6.72 -15.80
N ILE A 907 12.99 -5.41 -15.63
CA ILE A 907 13.63 -4.63 -14.57
C ILE A 907 12.59 -4.42 -13.49
N TRP A 908 12.78 -5.02 -12.31
CA TRP A 908 11.91 -4.80 -11.16
C TRP A 908 12.38 -3.58 -10.38
N THR A 909 11.47 -2.64 -10.15
CA THR A 909 11.77 -1.33 -9.55
C THR A 909 12.23 -1.49 -8.11
N GLY A 910 11.50 -2.29 -7.31
CA GLY A 910 11.83 -2.54 -5.92
C GLY A 910 13.10 -3.38 -5.72
N VAL A 911 13.33 -4.39 -6.56
CA VAL A 911 14.58 -5.17 -6.55
C VAL A 911 15.77 -4.29 -6.91
N THR A 912 15.62 -3.33 -7.83
CA THR A 912 16.68 -2.38 -8.16
C THR A 912 17.06 -1.51 -6.95
N TYR A 913 16.09 -1.03 -6.16
CA TYR A 913 16.37 -0.28 -4.93
C TYR A 913 16.96 -1.18 -3.81
N ALA A 914 16.51 -2.44 -3.68
CA ALA A 914 17.07 -3.39 -2.73
C ALA A 914 18.53 -3.78 -3.06
N ALA A 915 18.83 -4.05 -4.33
CA ALA A 915 20.20 -4.27 -4.80
C ALA A 915 21.10 -3.03 -4.57
N ALA A 916 20.54 -1.81 -4.68
CA ALA A 916 21.24 -0.59 -4.30
C ALA A 916 21.46 -0.48 -2.77
N ALA A 917 20.50 -0.89 -1.93
CA ALA A 917 20.66 -0.97 -0.48
C ALA A 917 21.76 -1.98 -0.08
N ALA A 918 21.79 -3.15 -0.72
CA ALA A 918 22.87 -4.13 -0.59
C ALA A 918 24.24 -3.53 -0.94
N MET A 919 24.32 -2.80 -2.06
CA MET A 919 25.54 -2.09 -2.47
C MET A 919 25.97 -1.03 -1.45
N ILE A 920 25.04 -0.31 -0.79
CA ILE A 920 25.37 0.64 0.28
C ILE A 920 25.99 -0.05 1.49
N HIS A 921 25.40 -1.15 1.97
CA HIS A 921 25.95 -1.92 3.11
C HIS A 921 27.36 -2.46 2.82
N GLU A 922 27.62 -2.92 1.59
CA GLU A 922 28.95 -3.37 1.16
C GLU A 922 29.91 -2.22 0.78
N GLY A 923 29.52 -0.95 0.96
CA GLY A 923 30.35 0.25 0.76
C GLY A 923 30.43 0.76 -0.68
N MET A 924 29.66 0.19 -1.60
CA MET A 924 29.60 0.50 -3.04
C MET A 924 28.58 1.64 -3.33
N VAL A 925 28.71 2.76 -2.63
CA VAL A 925 27.69 3.84 -2.61
C VAL A 925 27.49 4.53 -3.97
N ASP A 926 28.55 4.76 -4.74
CA ASP A 926 28.45 5.38 -6.08
C ASP A 926 27.76 4.43 -7.08
N GLN A 927 28.01 3.11 -6.97
CA GLN A 927 27.31 2.08 -7.75
C GLN A 927 25.83 2.02 -7.35
N ALA A 928 25.53 2.01 -6.05
CA ALA A 928 24.16 2.00 -5.52
C ALA A 928 23.31 3.16 -6.05
N PHE A 929 23.83 4.40 -5.95
CA PHE A 929 23.11 5.56 -6.47
C PHE A 929 23.00 5.52 -7.99
N THR A 930 23.98 5.00 -8.73
CA THR A 930 23.88 4.86 -10.19
C THR A 930 22.83 3.80 -10.59
N THR A 931 22.75 2.67 -9.89
CA THR A 931 21.72 1.64 -10.05
C THR A 931 20.30 2.22 -9.81
N ALA A 932 20.11 2.92 -8.70
CA ALA A 932 18.82 3.48 -8.31
C ALA A 932 18.41 4.73 -9.14
N GLU A 933 19.38 5.53 -9.59
CA GLU A 933 19.12 6.66 -10.51
C GLU A 933 18.49 6.18 -11.82
N GLY A 934 18.76 4.95 -12.25
CA GLY A 934 18.09 4.30 -13.37
C GLY A 934 16.58 4.17 -13.20
N VAL A 935 16.08 3.96 -11.98
CA VAL A 935 14.63 3.90 -11.68
C VAL A 935 14.01 5.30 -11.74
N PHE A 936 14.72 6.31 -11.24
CA PHE A 936 14.32 7.72 -11.37
C PHE A 936 14.29 8.18 -12.83
N ILE A 937 15.33 7.87 -13.60
CA ILE A 937 15.42 8.20 -15.02
C ILE A 937 14.28 7.52 -15.80
N GLY A 938 14.10 6.21 -15.65
CA GLY A 938 13.03 5.48 -16.29
C GLY A 938 11.65 6.00 -15.90
N GLY A 939 11.25 5.82 -14.64
CA GLY A 939 9.88 6.10 -14.21
C GLY A 939 9.53 7.58 -14.04
N TRP A 940 10.36 8.32 -13.31
CA TRP A 940 10.04 9.68 -12.84
C TRP A 940 10.42 10.79 -13.83
N SER A 941 11.40 10.54 -14.72
CA SER A 941 11.81 11.44 -15.80
C SER A 941 11.17 11.07 -17.15
N ASP A 942 11.44 9.85 -17.67
CA ASP A 942 11.35 9.56 -19.11
C ASP A 942 10.04 8.84 -19.54
N TYR A 943 9.45 7.96 -18.71
CA TYR A 943 8.31 7.08 -19.11
C TYR A 943 6.92 7.43 -18.55
N GLY A 944 6.79 8.31 -17.56
CA GLY A 944 5.46 8.76 -17.08
C GLY A 944 4.90 8.07 -15.83
N TYR A 945 5.72 7.33 -15.08
CA TYR A 945 5.26 6.47 -13.98
C TYR A 945 5.18 7.17 -12.60
N TRP A 946 5.37 8.49 -12.54
CA TRP A 946 5.24 9.27 -11.31
C TRP A 946 3.86 9.07 -10.65
N PHE A 947 3.84 8.78 -9.34
CA PHE A 947 2.63 8.46 -8.57
C PHE A 947 1.82 7.28 -9.13
N GLN A 948 2.47 6.41 -9.90
CA GLN A 948 1.92 5.13 -10.37
C GLN A 948 3.03 4.09 -10.59
N THR A 949 4.14 4.18 -9.85
CA THR A 949 5.38 3.40 -10.05
C THR A 949 5.06 1.90 -10.14
N PRO A 950 5.39 1.22 -11.26
CA PRO A 950 5.02 -0.17 -11.46
C PRO A 950 5.96 -1.13 -10.72
N GLU A 951 5.55 -2.40 -10.64
CA GLU A 951 6.44 -3.51 -10.28
C GLU A 951 7.64 -3.54 -11.24
N ALA A 952 7.34 -3.59 -12.54
CA ALA A 952 8.33 -3.90 -13.56
C ALA A 952 8.18 -3.06 -14.83
N TRP A 953 9.28 -2.93 -15.56
CA TRP A 953 9.25 -2.57 -16.97
C TRP A 953 10.24 -3.39 -17.80
N SER A 954 9.92 -3.55 -19.09
CA SER A 954 10.84 -4.08 -20.10
C SER A 954 11.92 -3.07 -20.49
N MET A 955 12.96 -3.57 -21.17
CA MET A 955 14.00 -2.82 -21.89
C MET A 955 13.50 -1.77 -22.93
N THR A 956 12.18 -1.64 -23.11
CA THR A 956 11.54 -0.63 -23.99
C THR A 956 10.73 0.44 -23.26
N GLY A 957 10.72 0.45 -21.92
CA GLY A 957 9.83 1.33 -21.15
C GLY A 957 8.36 0.92 -21.30
N ALA A 958 8.09 -0.38 -21.17
CA ALA A 958 6.74 -0.93 -21.18
C ALA A 958 6.46 -1.69 -19.88
N TYR A 959 5.41 -1.31 -19.15
CA TYR A 959 5.20 -1.65 -17.73
C TYR A 959 4.42 -2.95 -17.49
N ARG A 960 4.54 -3.53 -16.29
CA ARG A 960 3.60 -4.51 -15.73
C ARG A 960 3.20 -4.08 -14.31
N SER A 961 1.91 -4.15 -13.97
CA SER A 961 1.32 -3.79 -12.67
C SER A 961 1.63 -2.35 -12.23
N LEU A 962 0.84 -1.36 -12.69
CA LEU A 962 0.98 0.02 -12.25
C LEU A 962 0.56 0.20 -10.78
N THR A 963 1.16 1.21 -10.14
CA THR A 963 1.06 1.47 -8.70
C THR A 963 1.27 0.22 -7.87
N TYR A 964 2.53 -0.05 -7.56
CA TYR A 964 2.94 -1.28 -6.91
C TYR A 964 3.63 -1.03 -5.57
N MET A 965 3.56 -2.02 -4.67
CA MET A 965 4.09 -1.92 -3.31
C MET A 965 5.63 -1.96 -3.25
N ARG A 966 6.27 -2.84 -4.04
CA ARG A 966 7.73 -3.08 -4.02
C ARG A 966 8.62 -1.81 -4.17
N PRO A 967 8.29 -0.79 -4.99
CA PRO A 967 8.97 0.51 -5.03
C PRO A 967 9.30 1.18 -3.69
N LEU A 968 8.51 0.95 -2.63
CA LEU A 968 8.77 1.53 -1.29
C LEU A 968 10.15 1.17 -0.72
N SER A 969 10.78 0.10 -1.22
CA SER A 969 12.16 -0.31 -0.94
C SER A 969 13.25 0.75 -1.21
N ILE A 970 12.95 1.88 -1.84
CA ILE A 970 13.85 3.05 -1.80
C ILE A 970 14.17 3.49 -0.35
N TRP A 971 13.29 3.16 0.62
CA TRP A 971 13.53 3.33 2.05
C TRP A 971 14.54 2.34 2.63
N ALA A 972 14.78 1.19 2.01
CA ALA A 972 15.89 0.31 2.38
C ALA A 972 17.25 0.95 2.06
N MET A 973 17.34 1.79 1.01
CA MET A 973 18.56 2.59 0.79
C MET A 973 18.75 3.63 1.90
N GLN A 974 17.67 4.27 2.36
CA GLN A 974 17.73 5.26 3.44
C GLN A 974 18.14 4.59 4.77
N TRP A 975 17.63 3.38 5.02
CA TRP A 975 18.04 2.50 6.13
C TRP A 975 19.53 2.12 6.04
N ALA A 976 20.00 1.71 4.86
CA ALA A 976 21.41 1.34 4.66
C ALA A 976 22.38 2.53 4.82
N LEU A 977 21.96 3.74 4.44
CA LEU A 977 22.75 4.98 4.58
C LEU A 977 22.78 5.52 6.02
N TYR A 978 21.67 5.36 6.75
CA TYR A 978 21.48 5.88 8.10
C TYR A 978 20.83 4.80 9.00
N PRO A 979 21.55 3.71 9.30
CA PRO A 979 20.97 2.58 10.04
C PRO A 979 20.50 3.03 11.43
N PRO A 980 19.32 2.58 11.87
CA PRO A 980 18.80 2.93 13.19
C PRO A 980 19.64 2.30 14.31
N LYS A 981 19.47 2.81 15.53
CA LYS A 981 20.08 2.21 16.72
C LYS A 981 19.41 0.88 17.04
N LEU A 982 20.01 -0.21 16.56
CA LEU A 982 19.57 -1.56 16.91
C LEU A 982 19.79 -1.78 18.41
N SER A 983 18.72 -2.12 19.10
CA SER A 983 18.60 -2.04 20.57
C SER A 983 18.93 -3.35 21.28
N LEU A 984 18.77 -4.46 20.57
CA LEU A 984 19.10 -5.81 21.00
C LEU A 984 20.28 -6.28 20.15
N ARG A 985 21.49 -6.36 20.74
CA ARG A 985 22.65 -6.93 20.06
C ARG A 985 22.42 -8.44 19.88
N SER A 986 22.80 -9.00 18.73
CA SER A 986 22.99 -10.45 18.60
C SER A 986 24.05 -10.92 19.60
N ALA A 987 24.00 -12.20 20.00
CA ALA A 987 25.08 -12.77 20.80
C ALA A 987 26.42 -12.68 20.06
N LYS A 988 27.51 -12.59 20.84
CA LYS A 988 28.86 -12.50 20.30
C LYS A 988 29.16 -13.72 19.43
N SER A 989 29.75 -13.49 18.27
CA SER A 989 30.37 -14.55 17.47
C SER A 989 31.74 -14.89 18.03
N ASP A 990 31.81 -15.90 18.91
CA ASP A 990 33.06 -16.40 19.53
C ASP A 990 33.97 -17.17 18.55
N VAL A 991 34.07 -16.69 17.31
CA VAL A 991 34.79 -17.28 16.17
C VAL A 991 35.92 -16.34 15.68
N ALA A 992 36.10 -15.16 16.28
CA ALA A 992 36.90 -14.06 15.75
C ALA A 992 38.02 -13.50 16.66
N GLU A 993 38.52 -14.25 17.65
CA GLU A 993 39.68 -13.84 18.48
C GLU A 993 40.92 -14.76 18.34
N GLN A 994 41.37 -15.04 17.11
CA GLN A 994 42.73 -15.54 16.85
C GLN A 994 43.40 -14.87 15.62
N SER A 995 43.59 -13.55 15.64
CA SER A 995 44.71 -12.92 14.91
C SER A 995 44.97 -11.44 15.28
N GLY A 996 46.25 -11.13 15.52
CA GLY A 996 46.90 -9.84 15.20
C GLY A 996 46.27 -8.52 15.67
N SER A 997 46.66 -8.03 16.85
CA SER A 997 46.40 -6.64 17.26
C SER A 997 47.14 -5.62 16.38
N SER A 998 46.44 -4.57 15.92
CA SER A 998 47.09 -3.33 15.46
C SER A 998 46.27 -2.12 15.88
N ASN A 999 46.94 -1.05 16.33
CA ASN A 999 46.31 0.18 16.81
C ASN A 999 46.41 1.28 15.74
N THR A 1000 45.29 1.57 15.08
CA THR A 1000 45.12 2.73 14.19
C THR A 1000 43.86 3.52 14.56
N PRO A 1001 43.87 4.87 14.50
CA PRO A 1001 42.68 5.68 14.75
C PRO A 1001 41.65 5.50 13.61
N PRO A 1002 40.35 5.59 13.90
CA PRO A 1002 39.28 5.18 12.97
C PRO A 1002 39.13 6.15 11.79
N SER A 1003 38.82 5.60 10.63
CA SER A 1003 38.62 6.37 9.39
C SER A 1003 37.48 5.85 8.50
N HIS A 1004 36.62 4.96 9.01
CA HIS A 1004 35.55 4.34 8.23
C HIS A 1004 34.24 4.29 9.05
N PRO A 1005 33.04 4.40 8.43
CA PRO A 1005 31.76 4.20 9.13
C PRO A 1005 31.59 2.81 9.78
N ARG A 1006 32.44 1.83 9.43
CA ARG A 1006 32.49 0.50 10.08
C ARG A 1006 32.84 0.58 11.57
N ASP A 1007 33.64 1.57 11.98
CA ASP A 1007 34.09 1.72 13.38
C ASP A 1007 33.02 2.31 14.31
N LEU A 1008 32.06 3.08 13.76
CA LEU A 1008 31.04 3.81 14.53
C LEU A 1008 29.95 2.90 15.11
N VAL A 1009 29.61 1.82 14.40
CA VAL A 1009 28.64 0.81 14.86
C VAL A 1009 29.19 0.04 16.08
N TRP A 1010 30.50 -0.20 16.14
CA TRP A 1010 31.13 -1.04 17.16
C TRP A 1010 31.56 -0.31 18.45
N LYS A 1011 31.55 1.03 18.51
CA LYS A 1011 32.07 1.80 19.67
C LYS A 1011 31.20 2.98 20.13
N SER A 1012 29.90 2.99 19.85
CA SER A 1012 28.98 4.07 20.23
C SER A 1012 28.46 4.03 21.68
N GLU A 1013 29.36 3.88 22.66
CA GLU A 1013 29.07 4.03 24.11
C GLU A 1013 29.96 5.10 24.78
N VAL A 1014 29.79 6.37 24.38
CA VAL A 1014 30.21 7.53 25.18
C VAL A 1014 29.14 8.62 25.12
N HIS A 1015 28.46 8.83 26.25
CA HIS A 1015 27.72 10.03 26.66
C HIS A 1015 27.14 10.94 25.56
N MET A 1016 25.84 10.81 25.31
CA MET A 1016 25.03 11.97 24.93
C MET A 1016 23.69 11.92 25.69
N ARG A 1017 23.58 12.75 26.73
CA ARG A 1017 22.33 13.04 27.42
C ARG A 1017 21.54 14.10 26.64
N ASP A 1018 20.22 14.02 26.73
CA ASP A 1018 19.27 15.14 26.64
C ASP A 1018 19.35 16.09 25.42
N VAL A 1019 18.98 15.60 24.22
CA VAL A 1019 18.30 16.45 23.21
C VAL A 1019 17.19 15.67 22.46
N TYR A 1020 16.09 15.41 23.17
CA TYR A 1020 14.71 15.39 22.62
C TYR A 1020 13.79 15.72 23.79
N PRO A 1021 12.96 16.77 23.66
CA PRO A 1021 11.52 16.49 23.56
C PRO A 1021 10.78 17.40 22.58
N VAL A 1022 9.63 16.90 22.11
CA VAL A 1022 8.62 17.55 21.23
C VAL A 1022 9.16 17.92 19.84
#